data_AF-A0A118HSN6-F1
#
_entry.id   AF-A0A118HSN6-F1
#
_cell.length_a   1.000
_cell.length_b   1.000
_cell.length_c   1.000
_cell.angle_alpha   90.00
_cell.angle_beta   90.00
_cell.angle_gamma   90.00
#
_symmetry.space_group_name_H-M   'P 1'
#
loop_
_entity.id
_entity.type
_entity.pdbx_description
1 polymer ?
#
loop_
_entity_poly.entity_id
_entity_poly.type
_entity_poly.pdbx_seq_one_letter_code
_entity_poly.pdbx_strand_id
1 'polypeptide(L)'
;MAGGARTFTAVLTRPDGQSAGLAAQLADAGCDVLDFPLIDIAPLDDPAPLAAAFAALADYALVIFVSPNAIDRALAQYGAIWPNALPVGVVGPGSVAALERHGIAAPAHRVIAPQAPADGGAPHYDSESLFACIEAAFGGAAALAGRRVLIVRGDGGREWLADRLRDAGADVHLVAAYRRVVPEPRIGAWERVHALLGGEPHAWLVTSSEGVRNLHELAQAHLTEAEIDALKHAPLVTPHPRIEQTARALGFDRITLTGAGDERIVRAFRSMADEAVQPATAAPVTKRMTDTNDSKSVASQPGAASAAPSSPPYVSPEPPARRGGSAFLWLVVVVLGCAAGVGGYALNRKVDRLDTTLAARQKTLDAQAAETRTKTEQALASAHQVDTQLAQLDGKLADAQNAQQALQQQYQDLARNRDAWMFEEVDQMLSSASQQLQLTGNTQLALIALQNADARLASSQSAQAVTVRKALAQDIEKLKAAPSADLTGLAIKLDDAIAKIDALPLAGEAIVPHAAPKANTAADVAKTAAATGEPRWKVWWHGFSAGIGEQLKGLVQVRRIDNADAMLASPDQGYFVRENVKLRLLTARLSLLARNDAAMKADLHAAQASLAKYFDQAAKDTQSVEDLLKQVDGASLAVAVPNLNTSLNAVQQFKSRG
;
A
#
# COMPACT_ATOMS: atom_id res chain seq x y z
N MET A 1 37.98 -14.22 -18.35
CA MET A 1 36.51 -14.25 -18.49
C MET A 1 36.04 -12.82 -18.31
N ALA A 2 35.49 -12.21 -19.36
CA ALA A 2 35.16 -10.79 -19.39
C ALA A 2 34.02 -10.47 -18.42
N GLY A 3 34.21 -9.50 -17.53
CA GLY A 3 33.17 -8.97 -16.68
C GLY A 3 32.21 -8.13 -17.53
N GLY A 4 31.04 -8.69 -17.84
CA GLY A 4 29.93 -7.92 -18.40
C GLY A 4 29.47 -6.88 -17.38
N ALA A 5 29.21 -5.66 -17.84
CA ALA A 5 28.58 -4.64 -17.02
C ALA A 5 27.28 -5.21 -16.43
N ARG A 6 27.13 -5.18 -15.10
CA ARG A 6 25.91 -5.66 -14.44
C ARG A 6 24.76 -4.71 -14.80
N THR A 7 23.87 -5.15 -15.67
CA THR A 7 22.63 -4.44 -16.01
C THR A 7 21.68 -4.45 -14.82
N PHE A 8 21.03 -3.31 -14.56
CA PHE A 8 20.05 -3.18 -13.50
C PHE A 8 18.78 -3.95 -13.86
N THR A 9 18.31 -4.84 -12.98
CA THR A 9 17.15 -5.70 -13.24
C THR A 9 15.86 -5.17 -12.59
N ALA A 10 14.81 -4.99 -13.39
CA ALA A 10 13.45 -4.70 -12.93
C ALA A 10 12.66 -6.00 -12.75
N VAL A 11 12.26 -6.31 -11.52
CA VAL A 11 11.40 -7.46 -11.22
C VAL A 11 9.94 -7.03 -11.29
N LEU A 12 9.21 -7.54 -12.29
CA LEU A 12 7.82 -7.17 -12.56
C LEU A 12 6.88 -8.21 -11.95
N THR A 13 5.93 -7.73 -11.13
CA THR A 13 5.05 -8.63 -10.36
C THR A 13 3.58 -8.57 -10.73
N ARG A 14 3.24 -7.88 -11.82
CA ARG A 14 1.86 -7.82 -12.34
C ARG A 14 1.42 -9.22 -12.80
N PRO A 15 0.11 -9.46 -12.94
CA PRO A 15 -0.35 -10.73 -13.48
C PRO A 15 0.20 -11.03 -14.86
N ASP A 16 0.31 -12.32 -15.18
CA ASP A 16 0.88 -12.79 -16.44
C ASP A 16 0.20 -12.11 -17.65
N GLY A 17 1.03 -11.75 -18.63
CA GLY A 17 0.61 -11.00 -19.82
C GLY A 17 0.30 -9.50 -19.63
N GLN A 18 0.22 -8.98 -18.40
CA GLN A 18 -0.02 -7.55 -18.14
C GLN A 18 1.26 -6.71 -18.00
N SER A 19 2.42 -7.36 -17.96
CA SER A 19 3.74 -6.72 -17.87
C SER A 19 4.34 -6.38 -19.24
N ALA A 20 3.86 -6.95 -20.35
CA ALA A 20 4.58 -6.94 -21.65
C ALA A 20 4.91 -5.52 -22.16
N GLY A 21 3.94 -4.61 -22.14
CA GLY A 21 4.16 -3.22 -22.58
C GLY A 21 5.15 -2.45 -21.70
N LEU A 22 5.09 -2.67 -20.38
CA LEU A 22 6.02 -2.07 -19.42
C LEU A 22 7.42 -2.68 -19.53
N ALA A 23 7.51 -4.00 -19.72
CA ALA A 23 8.75 -4.73 -19.93
C ALA A 23 9.50 -4.19 -21.16
N ALA A 24 8.80 -3.97 -22.27
CA ALA A 24 9.37 -3.36 -23.47
C ALA A 24 9.92 -1.95 -23.19
N GLN A 25 9.15 -1.09 -22.52
CA GLN A 25 9.61 0.27 -22.17
C GLN A 25 10.82 0.29 -21.23
N LEU A 26 10.90 -0.67 -20.31
CA LEU A 26 12.05 -0.81 -19.39
C LEU A 26 13.29 -1.34 -20.12
N ALA A 27 13.12 -2.30 -21.03
CA ALA A 27 14.19 -2.79 -21.89
C ALA A 27 14.74 -1.67 -22.79
N ASP A 28 13.86 -0.87 -23.40
CA ASP A 28 14.25 0.32 -24.20
C ASP A 28 14.98 1.37 -23.35
N ALA A 29 14.69 1.42 -22.04
CA ALA A 29 15.39 2.28 -21.08
C ALA A 29 16.71 1.67 -20.55
N GLY A 30 17.12 0.49 -21.04
CA GLY A 30 18.38 -0.17 -20.67
C GLY A 30 18.34 -0.98 -19.38
N CYS A 31 17.14 -1.31 -18.86
CA CYS A 31 16.96 -2.21 -17.73
C CYS A 31 16.73 -3.65 -18.22
N ASP A 32 17.36 -4.62 -17.58
CA ASP A 32 16.95 -6.01 -17.72
C ASP A 32 15.60 -6.21 -17.02
N VAL A 33 14.79 -7.15 -17.51
CA VAL A 33 13.46 -7.41 -16.96
C VAL A 33 13.35 -8.87 -16.53
N LEU A 34 12.96 -9.08 -15.28
CA LEU A 34 12.53 -10.38 -14.77
C LEU A 34 11.03 -10.34 -14.56
N ASP A 35 10.29 -11.10 -15.35
CA ASP A 35 8.86 -11.30 -15.10
C ASP A 35 8.68 -12.33 -13.99
N PHE A 36 8.10 -11.88 -12.88
CA PHE A 36 7.85 -12.66 -11.66
C PHE A 36 6.43 -12.39 -11.16
N PRO A 37 5.39 -12.85 -11.88
CA PRO A 37 4.00 -12.60 -11.50
C PRO A 37 3.74 -13.08 -10.07
N LEU A 38 3.08 -12.25 -9.25
CA LEU A 38 2.68 -12.62 -7.89
C LEU A 38 1.18 -12.92 -7.76
N ILE A 39 0.44 -12.71 -8.84
CA ILE A 39 -0.99 -12.96 -8.95
C ILE A 39 -1.23 -13.54 -10.34
N ASP A 40 -1.98 -14.62 -10.44
CA ASP A 40 -2.49 -15.13 -11.71
C ASP A 40 -4.02 -15.01 -11.75
N ILE A 41 -4.53 -14.75 -12.95
CA ILE A 41 -5.95 -14.57 -13.23
C ILE A 41 -6.46 -15.85 -13.87
N ALA A 42 -6.84 -16.81 -13.03
CA ALA A 42 -7.30 -18.12 -13.46
C ALA A 42 -8.83 -18.15 -13.71
N PRO A 43 -9.31 -19.06 -14.58
CA PRO A 43 -10.74 -19.29 -14.74
C PRO A 43 -11.37 -19.82 -13.45
N LEU A 44 -12.68 -19.60 -13.29
CA LEU A 44 -13.45 -20.18 -12.18
C LEU A 44 -13.55 -21.70 -12.31
N ASP A 45 -13.63 -22.39 -11.18
CA ASP A 45 -13.93 -23.83 -11.16
C ASP A 45 -15.37 -24.12 -11.62
N ASP A 46 -16.30 -23.22 -11.26
CA ASP A 46 -17.69 -23.27 -11.71
C ASP A 46 -18.08 -21.98 -12.45
N PRO A 47 -18.23 -22.02 -13.79
CA PRO A 47 -18.69 -20.87 -14.57
C PRO A 47 -20.23 -20.71 -14.57
N ALA A 48 -20.99 -21.64 -13.99
CA ALA A 48 -22.46 -21.64 -14.06
C ALA A 48 -23.11 -20.36 -13.50
N PRO A 49 -22.65 -19.75 -12.38
CA PRO A 49 -23.24 -18.50 -11.88
C PRO A 49 -23.11 -17.33 -12.87
N LEU A 50 -21.97 -17.24 -13.57
CA LEU A 50 -21.75 -16.21 -14.59
C LEU A 50 -22.62 -16.44 -15.83
N ALA A 51 -22.69 -17.69 -16.30
CA ALA A 51 -23.56 -18.04 -17.41
C ALA A 51 -25.04 -17.77 -17.08
N ALA A 52 -25.49 -18.09 -15.86
CA ALA A 52 -26.86 -17.83 -15.41
C ALA A 52 -27.17 -16.33 -15.31
N ALA A 53 -26.22 -15.53 -14.81
CA ALA A 53 -26.36 -14.07 -14.77
C ALA A 53 -26.45 -13.48 -16.18
N PHE A 54 -25.67 -13.99 -17.14
CA PHE A 54 -25.73 -13.56 -18.52
C PHE A 54 -27.01 -13.98 -19.25
N ALA A 55 -27.54 -15.17 -18.97
CA ALA A 55 -28.84 -15.59 -19.48
C ALA A 55 -29.98 -14.66 -19.00
N ALA A 56 -29.83 -14.04 -17.83
CA ALA A 56 -30.79 -13.12 -17.24
C ALA A 56 -30.45 -11.62 -17.46
N LEU A 57 -29.61 -11.27 -18.45
CA LEU A 57 -29.19 -9.86 -18.66
C LEU A 57 -30.35 -8.87 -18.81
N ALA A 58 -31.46 -9.31 -19.39
CA ALA A 58 -32.64 -8.48 -19.59
C ALA A 58 -33.31 -8.03 -18.29
N ASP A 59 -33.07 -8.72 -17.18
CA ASP A 59 -33.66 -8.41 -15.86
C ASP A 59 -32.86 -7.33 -15.11
N TYR A 60 -31.61 -7.09 -15.52
CA TYR A 60 -30.74 -6.13 -14.85
C TYR A 60 -30.93 -4.72 -15.39
N ALA A 61 -30.93 -3.73 -14.50
CA ALA A 61 -30.98 -2.33 -14.84
C ALA A 61 -29.59 -1.72 -15.12
N LEU A 62 -28.55 -2.38 -14.63
CA LEU A 62 -27.15 -1.95 -14.72
C LEU A 62 -26.24 -3.17 -14.52
N VAL A 63 -25.18 -3.26 -15.33
CA VAL A 63 -24.07 -4.20 -15.09
C VAL A 63 -22.81 -3.40 -14.79
N ILE A 64 -22.07 -3.80 -13.75
CA ILE A 64 -20.84 -3.13 -13.34
C ILE A 64 -19.69 -4.11 -13.46
N PHE A 65 -18.61 -3.71 -14.15
CA PHE A 65 -17.35 -4.45 -14.12
C PHE A 65 -16.31 -3.67 -13.31
N VAL A 66 -15.75 -4.32 -12.29
CA VAL A 66 -14.83 -3.65 -11.36
C VAL A 66 -13.37 -3.64 -11.82
N SER A 67 -13.04 -4.33 -12.92
CA SER A 67 -11.67 -4.40 -13.46
C SER A 67 -11.64 -4.78 -14.94
N PRO A 68 -10.54 -4.48 -15.67
CA PRO A 68 -10.34 -4.97 -17.04
C PRO A 68 -10.40 -6.50 -17.13
N ASN A 69 -9.84 -7.21 -16.16
CA ASN A 69 -9.86 -8.67 -16.11
C ASN A 69 -11.28 -9.24 -15.97
N ALA A 70 -12.15 -8.58 -15.20
CA ALA A 70 -13.54 -8.98 -15.09
C ALA A 70 -14.26 -8.89 -16.44
N ILE A 71 -13.97 -7.83 -17.21
CA ILE A 71 -14.53 -7.61 -18.54
C ILE A 71 -14.04 -8.71 -19.49
N ASP A 72 -12.73 -8.86 -19.61
CA ASP A 72 -12.12 -9.79 -20.55
C ASP A 72 -12.55 -11.24 -20.29
N ARG A 73 -12.56 -11.66 -19.03
CA ARG A 73 -12.96 -13.03 -18.66
C ARG A 73 -14.45 -13.28 -18.83
N ALA A 74 -15.27 -12.29 -18.51
CA ALA A 74 -16.71 -12.47 -18.62
C ALA A 74 -17.17 -12.39 -20.09
N LEU A 75 -16.76 -11.38 -20.84
CA LEU A 75 -17.22 -11.21 -22.23
C LEU A 75 -16.67 -12.29 -23.16
N ALA A 76 -15.50 -12.87 -22.86
CA ALA A 76 -15.02 -14.06 -23.56
C ALA A 76 -15.99 -15.26 -23.47
N GLN A 77 -16.79 -15.35 -22.39
CA GLN A 77 -17.79 -16.41 -22.19
C GLN A 77 -19.19 -16.03 -22.69
N TYR A 78 -19.48 -14.73 -22.84
CA TYR A 78 -20.81 -14.26 -23.21
C TYR A 78 -21.20 -14.62 -24.66
N GLY A 79 -20.26 -14.54 -25.60
CA GLY A 79 -20.44 -15.01 -26.98
C GLY A 79 -21.53 -14.33 -27.81
N ALA A 80 -22.18 -13.29 -27.28
CA ALA A 80 -23.28 -12.56 -27.91
C ALA A 80 -23.02 -11.04 -27.92
N ILE A 81 -23.82 -10.31 -28.70
CA ILE A 81 -23.74 -8.84 -28.76
C ILE A 81 -24.32 -8.27 -27.46
N TRP A 82 -23.64 -7.29 -26.88
CA TRP A 82 -24.13 -6.61 -25.68
C TRP A 82 -25.42 -5.84 -25.96
N PRO A 83 -26.44 -5.87 -25.09
CA PRO A 83 -27.67 -5.12 -25.33
C PRO A 83 -27.43 -3.60 -25.27
N ASN A 84 -27.70 -2.88 -26.37
CA ASN A 84 -27.49 -1.42 -26.46
C ASN A 84 -28.19 -0.62 -25.34
N ALA A 85 -29.36 -1.09 -24.89
CA ALA A 85 -30.15 -0.43 -23.85
C ALA A 85 -29.63 -0.68 -22.43
N LEU A 86 -28.77 -1.68 -22.22
CA LEU A 86 -28.27 -2.08 -20.90
C LEU A 86 -27.02 -1.26 -20.55
N PRO A 87 -27.09 -0.34 -19.56
CA PRO A 87 -25.95 0.48 -19.18
C PRO A 87 -24.85 -0.37 -18.54
N VAL A 88 -23.59 0.03 -18.76
CA VAL A 88 -22.41 -0.63 -18.20
C VAL A 88 -21.59 0.36 -17.38
N GLY A 89 -21.35 0.05 -16.11
CA GLY A 89 -20.49 0.83 -15.21
C GLY A 89 -19.08 0.27 -15.12
N VAL A 90 -18.05 1.13 -15.18
CA VAL A 90 -16.65 0.75 -15.00
C VAL A 90 -15.83 1.78 -14.23
N VAL A 91 -14.83 1.33 -13.47
CA VAL A 91 -14.12 2.15 -12.48
C VAL A 91 -13.12 3.14 -13.10
N GLY A 92 -12.57 2.85 -14.28
CA GLY A 92 -11.53 3.71 -14.86
C GLY A 92 -11.18 3.41 -16.33
N PRO A 93 -10.23 4.16 -16.90
CA PRO A 93 -9.95 4.18 -18.34
C PRO A 93 -9.47 2.85 -18.90
N GLY A 94 -8.70 2.07 -18.13
CA GLY A 94 -8.29 0.72 -18.56
C GLY A 94 -9.48 -0.24 -18.75
N SER A 95 -10.53 -0.09 -17.95
CA SER A 95 -11.77 -0.86 -18.11
C SER A 95 -12.62 -0.35 -19.26
N VAL A 96 -12.61 0.96 -19.54
CA VAL A 96 -13.25 1.51 -20.74
C VAL A 96 -12.60 0.93 -22.00
N ALA A 97 -11.27 0.98 -22.09
CA ALA A 97 -10.52 0.39 -23.20
C ALA A 97 -10.75 -1.13 -23.33
N ALA A 98 -10.94 -1.84 -22.21
CA ALA A 98 -11.31 -3.25 -22.25
C ALA A 98 -12.69 -3.48 -22.85
N LEU A 99 -13.71 -2.70 -22.45
CA LEU A 99 -15.05 -2.77 -23.04
C LEU A 99 -15.02 -2.48 -24.55
N GLU A 100 -14.26 -1.48 -24.98
CA GLU A 100 -14.11 -1.11 -26.40
C GLU A 100 -13.54 -2.26 -27.24
N ARG A 101 -12.56 -3.01 -26.71
CA ARG A 101 -12.01 -4.21 -27.39
C ARG A 101 -13.07 -5.29 -27.63
N HIS A 102 -14.11 -5.34 -26.81
CA HIS A 102 -15.27 -6.25 -26.97
C HIS A 102 -16.45 -5.60 -27.69
N GLY A 103 -16.26 -4.43 -28.30
CA GLY A 103 -17.28 -3.73 -29.08
C GLY A 103 -18.31 -2.94 -28.26
N ILE A 104 -18.10 -2.80 -26.94
CA ILE A 104 -18.97 -2.03 -26.05
C ILE A 104 -18.38 -0.63 -25.87
N ALA A 105 -18.82 0.30 -26.71
CA ALA A 105 -18.33 1.68 -26.72
C ALA A 105 -19.46 2.70 -26.87
N ALA A 106 -19.24 3.92 -26.36
CA ALA A 106 -20.09 5.07 -26.66
C ALA A 106 -19.91 5.53 -28.12
N PRO A 107 -20.92 6.10 -28.78
CA PRO A 107 -22.27 6.39 -28.28
C PRO A 107 -23.26 5.21 -28.43
N ALA A 108 -22.86 4.11 -29.08
CA ALA A 108 -23.74 2.96 -29.32
C ALA A 108 -24.23 2.29 -28.03
N HIS A 109 -23.39 2.31 -27.00
CA HIS A 109 -23.68 1.80 -25.67
C HIS A 109 -23.55 2.90 -24.62
N ARG A 110 -24.35 2.78 -23.56
CA ARG A 110 -24.28 3.69 -22.41
C ARG A 110 -23.23 3.21 -21.40
N VAL A 111 -22.00 3.70 -21.54
CA VAL A 111 -20.88 3.42 -20.62
C VAL A 111 -20.80 4.52 -19.55
N ILE A 112 -20.85 4.13 -18.28
CA ILE A 112 -20.75 5.01 -17.11
C ILE A 112 -19.37 4.80 -16.50
N ALA A 113 -18.52 5.83 -16.54
CA ALA A 113 -17.16 5.77 -15.99
C ALA A 113 -16.74 7.14 -15.44
N PRO A 114 -15.98 7.20 -14.33
CA PRO A 114 -15.37 8.44 -13.86
C PRO A 114 -14.54 9.09 -14.97
N GLN A 115 -14.77 10.38 -15.19
CA GLN A 115 -13.99 11.20 -16.12
C GLN A 115 -12.95 12.02 -15.37
N ALA A 116 -11.88 12.40 -16.05
CA ALA A 116 -10.93 13.35 -15.47
C ALA A 116 -11.65 14.68 -15.14
N PRO A 117 -11.40 15.28 -13.97
CA PRO A 117 -12.01 16.57 -13.61
C PRO A 117 -11.69 17.63 -14.67
N ALA A 118 -12.70 18.38 -15.10
CA ALA A 118 -12.53 19.48 -16.06
C ALA A 118 -11.57 20.57 -15.53
N ASP A 119 -11.45 20.66 -14.21
CA ASP A 119 -10.71 21.69 -13.49
C ASP A 119 -9.22 21.35 -13.34
N GLY A 120 -8.74 20.25 -13.94
CA GLY A 120 -7.35 19.82 -13.89
C GLY A 120 -6.91 19.16 -12.58
N GLY A 121 -7.85 18.83 -11.68
CA GLY A 121 -7.59 18.05 -10.47
C GLY A 121 -7.14 16.61 -10.76
N ALA A 122 -6.49 15.97 -9.77
CA ALA A 122 -6.09 14.57 -9.91
C ALA A 122 -7.33 13.67 -10.06
N PRO A 123 -7.40 12.84 -11.11
CA PRO A 123 -8.55 11.95 -11.30
C PRO A 123 -8.54 10.80 -10.29
N HIS A 124 -9.70 10.51 -9.72
CA HIS A 124 -9.93 9.36 -8.85
C HIS A 124 -10.67 8.26 -9.63
N TYR A 125 -10.07 7.07 -9.68
CA TYR A 125 -10.61 5.89 -10.36
C TYR A 125 -10.87 4.78 -9.34
N ASP A 126 -11.87 5.00 -8.49
CA ASP A 126 -12.26 4.10 -7.40
C ASP A 126 -13.78 3.83 -7.39
N SER A 127 -14.20 2.96 -6.47
CA SER A 127 -15.61 2.56 -6.33
C SER A 127 -16.51 3.75 -5.95
N GLU A 128 -15.99 4.66 -5.14
CA GLU A 128 -16.63 5.89 -4.69
C GLU A 128 -16.94 6.82 -5.88
N SER A 129 -15.94 7.06 -6.74
CA SER A 129 -16.08 7.91 -7.92
C SER A 129 -17.07 7.29 -8.93
N LEU A 130 -17.01 5.96 -9.12
CA LEU A 130 -17.98 5.26 -9.97
C LEU A 130 -19.40 5.35 -9.40
N PHE A 131 -19.58 5.22 -8.09
CA PHE A 131 -20.89 5.35 -7.45
C PHE A 131 -21.49 6.73 -7.72
N ALA A 132 -20.72 7.81 -7.54
CA ALA A 132 -21.17 9.17 -7.85
C ALA A 132 -21.59 9.33 -9.34
N CYS A 133 -20.86 8.73 -10.27
CA CYS A 133 -21.24 8.70 -11.69
C CYS A 133 -22.53 7.93 -11.95
N ILE A 134 -22.74 6.81 -11.24
CA ILE A 134 -23.99 6.04 -11.32
C ILE A 134 -25.16 6.87 -10.77
N GLU A 135 -24.99 7.55 -9.63
CA GLU A 135 -26.01 8.44 -9.08
C GLU A 135 -26.39 9.53 -10.09
N ALA A 136 -25.41 10.24 -10.63
CA ALA A 136 -25.64 11.26 -11.64
C ALA A 136 -26.34 10.70 -12.89
N ALA A 137 -25.92 9.52 -13.36
CA ALA A 137 -26.47 8.89 -14.55
C ALA A 137 -27.94 8.47 -14.36
N PHE A 138 -28.34 8.03 -13.17
CA PHE A 138 -29.71 7.56 -12.91
C PHE A 138 -30.62 8.60 -12.24
N GLY A 139 -30.10 9.80 -11.94
CA GLY A 139 -30.88 10.86 -11.26
C GLY A 139 -30.99 10.65 -9.73
N GLY A 140 -30.00 9.97 -9.14
CA GLY A 140 -29.89 9.62 -7.73
C GLY A 140 -29.87 8.10 -7.50
N ALA A 141 -29.16 7.62 -6.47
CA ALA A 141 -29.06 6.17 -6.20
C ALA A 141 -30.44 5.51 -5.96
N ALA A 142 -31.39 6.24 -5.38
CA ALA A 142 -32.74 5.76 -5.11
C ALA A 142 -33.54 5.38 -6.38
N ALA A 143 -33.12 5.85 -7.56
CA ALA A 143 -33.73 5.45 -8.83
C ALA A 143 -33.46 3.96 -9.19
N LEU A 144 -32.51 3.32 -8.51
CA LEU A 144 -32.23 1.89 -8.62
C LEU A 144 -32.96 1.05 -7.56
N ALA A 145 -33.76 1.66 -6.68
CA ALA A 145 -34.52 0.93 -5.67
C ALA A 145 -35.44 -0.13 -6.30
N GLY A 146 -35.37 -1.37 -5.81
CA GLY A 146 -36.11 -2.52 -6.34
C GLY A 146 -35.63 -3.04 -7.70
N ARG A 147 -34.60 -2.44 -8.30
CA ARG A 147 -34.03 -2.88 -9.58
C ARG A 147 -32.83 -3.79 -9.34
N ARG A 148 -32.64 -4.77 -10.22
CA ARG A 148 -31.51 -5.69 -10.16
C ARG A 148 -30.26 -5.04 -10.75
N VAL A 149 -29.14 -5.13 -10.04
CA VAL A 149 -27.82 -4.65 -10.48
C VAL A 149 -26.83 -5.80 -10.41
N LEU A 150 -26.16 -6.10 -11.53
CA LEU A 150 -25.14 -7.14 -11.59
C LEU A 150 -23.77 -6.50 -11.39
N ILE A 151 -22.97 -7.02 -10.47
CA ILE A 151 -21.57 -6.63 -10.30
C ILE A 151 -20.68 -7.83 -10.61
N VAL A 152 -19.91 -7.71 -11.68
CA VAL A 152 -18.96 -8.71 -12.17
C VAL A 152 -17.55 -8.37 -11.68
N ARG A 153 -16.92 -9.31 -10.97
CA ARG A 153 -15.65 -9.11 -10.26
C ARG A 153 -14.80 -10.37 -10.20
N GLY A 154 -13.68 -10.32 -9.49
CA GLY A 154 -12.99 -11.54 -9.05
C GLY A 154 -13.71 -12.21 -7.88
N ASP A 155 -13.34 -13.44 -7.56
CA ASP A 155 -13.75 -14.25 -6.39
C ASP A 155 -13.59 -13.59 -5.01
N GLY A 156 -12.93 -12.43 -4.94
CA GLY A 156 -12.85 -11.56 -3.77
C GLY A 156 -12.75 -10.08 -4.14
N GLY A 157 -12.69 -9.20 -3.14
CA GLY A 157 -12.70 -7.74 -3.35
C GLY A 157 -13.50 -6.96 -2.33
N ARG A 158 -13.61 -5.64 -2.55
CA ARG A 158 -14.28 -4.71 -1.64
C ARG A 158 -15.80 -4.73 -1.86
N GLU A 159 -16.57 -4.93 -0.79
CA GLU A 159 -18.04 -4.96 -0.84
C GLU A 159 -18.71 -3.59 -0.89
N TRP A 160 -17.96 -2.51 -0.60
CA TRP A 160 -18.50 -1.15 -0.42
C TRP A 160 -19.46 -0.69 -1.53
N LEU A 161 -19.15 -0.92 -2.81
CA LEU A 161 -20.03 -0.51 -3.91
C LEU A 161 -21.35 -1.29 -3.91
N ALA A 162 -21.27 -2.60 -3.63
CA ALA A 162 -22.44 -3.45 -3.52
C ALA A 162 -23.31 -3.02 -2.33
N ASP A 163 -22.68 -2.77 -1.18
CA ASP A 163 -23.38 -2.32 0.02
C ASP A 163 -24.05 -0.96 -0.18
N ARG A 164 -23.38 0.00 -0.83
CA ARG A 164 -24.00 1.30 -1.14
C ARG A 164 -25.18 1.22 -2.09
N LEU A 165 -25.13 0.34 -3.08
CA LEU A 165 -26.26 0.11 -3.97
C LEU A 165 -27.41 -0.59 -3.24
N ARG A 166 -27.12 -1.52 -2.33
CA ARG A 166 -28.13 -2.16 -1.46
C ARG A 166 -28.74 -1.17 -0.47
N ASP A 167 -27.94 -0.30 0.13
CA ASP A 167 -28.38 0.79 1.01
C ASP A 167 -29.35 1.74 0.26
N ALA A 168 -29.12 1.94 -1.03
CA ALA A 168 -30.01 2.69 -1.91
C ALA A 168 -31.25 1.90 -2.38
N GLY A 169 -31.41 0.65 -1.92
CA GLY A 169 -32.56 -0.21 -2.18
C GLY A 169 -32.45 -1.09 -3.43
N ALA A 170 -31.31 -1.14 -4.11
CA ALA A 170 -31.11 -1.99 -5.28
C ALA A 170 -30.91 -3.46 -4.88
N ASP A 171 -31.37 -4.38 -5.73
CA ASP A 171 -31.10 -5.82 -5.60
C ASP A 171 -29.78 -6.17 -6.28
N VAL A 172 -28.71 -6.29 -5.49
CA VAL A 172 -27.33 -6.40 -6.00
C VAL A 172 -26.87 -7.85 -6.04
N HIS A 173 -26.68 -8.35 -7.26
CA HIS A 173 -26.14 -9.67 -7.55
C HIS A 173 -24.63 -9.58 -7.80
N LEU A 174 -23.84 -10.27 -6.97
CA LEU A 174 -22.39 -10.36 -7.12
C LEU A 174 -22.03 -11.66 -7.82
N VAL A 175 -21.25 -11.55 -8.89
CA VAL A 175 -20.81 -12.72 -9.65
C VAL A 175 -19.33 -12.61 -9.95
N ALA A 176 -18.60 -13.68 -9.64
CA ALA A 176 -17.20 -13.78 -10.01
C ALA A 176 -17.09 -14.12 -11.51
N ALA A 177 -16.08 -13.59 -12.19
CA ALA A 177 -15.69 -13.95 -13.55
C ALA A 177 -14.32 -14.63 -13.63
N TYR A 178 -13.54 -14.53 -12.56
CA TYR A 178 -12.21 -15.12 -12.45
C TYR A 178 -11.84 -15.32 -10.98
N ARG A 179 -10.83 -16.15 -10.75
CA ARG A 179 -10.19 -16.30 -9.44
C ARG A 179 -8.79 -15.72 -9.45
N ARG A 180 -8.38 -15.15 -8.33
CA ARG A 180 -6.98 -14.72 -8.12
C ARG A 180 -6.26 -15.85 -7.41
N VAL A 181 -5.18 -16.33 -8.01
CA VAL A 181 -4.34 -17.37 -7.39
C VAL A 181 -2.91 -16.87 -7.28
N VAL A 182 -2.19 -17.33 -6.27
CA VAL A 182 -0.73 -17.13 -6.21
C VAL A 182 -0.13 -18.10 -7.23
N PRO A 183 0.54 -17.62 -8.29
CA PRO A 183 1.20 -18.52 -9.23
C PRO A 183 2.41 -19.16 -8.56
N GLU A 184 2.75 -20.37 -8.98
CA GLU A 184 4.00 -21.02 -8.60
C GLU A 184 5.09 -20.60 -9.62
N PRO A 185 6.07 -19.77 -9.24
CA PRO A 185 7.09 -19.31 -10.17
C PRO A 185 7.96 -20.47 -10.64
N ARG A 186 8.35 -20.47 -11.92
CA ARG A 186 9.23 -21.50 -12.48
C ARG A 186 10.58 -21.53 -11.74
N ILE A 187 11.22 -22.70 -11.65
CA ILE A 187 12.52 -22.87 -10.99
C ILE A 187 13.56 -21.83 -11.46
N GLY A 188 13.67 -21.59 -12.78
CA GLY A 188 14.60 -20.59 -13.31
C GLY A 188 14.30 -19.14 -12.90
N ALA A 189 13.04 -18.81 -12.58
CA ALA A 189 12.70 -17.49 -12.05
C ALA A 189 13.21 -17.34 -10.61
N TRP A 190 13.08 -18.38 -9.78
CA TRP A 190 13.66 -18.41 -8.44
C TRP A 190 15.19 -18.36 -8.47
N GLU A 191 15.85 -19.11 -9.36
CA GLU A 191 17.30 -19.03 -9.55
C GLU A 191 17.77 -17.60 -9.83
N ARG A 192 17.02 -16.86 -10.67
CA ARG A 192 17.31 -15.44 -10.91
C ARG A 192 17.10 -14.60 -9.66
N VAL A 193 16.01 -14.80 -8.91
CA VAL A 193 15.75 -14.09 -7.64
C VAL A 193 16.87 -14.33 -6.62
N HIS A 194 17.35 -15.56 -6.46
CA HIS A 194 18.48 -15.86 -5.57
C HIS A 194 19.75 -15.09 -6.00
N ALA A 195 20.05 -15.03 -7.30
CA ALA A 195 21.18 -14.24 -7.80
C ALA A 195 21.01 -12.73 -7.55
N LEU A 196 19.80 -12.20 -7.70
CA LEU A 196 19.48 -10.80 -7.42
C LEU A 196 19.68 -10.46 -5.94
N LEU A 197 19.13 -11.28 -5.04
CA LEU A 197 19.28 -11.12 -3.59
C LEU A 197 20.72 -11.36 -3.11
N GLY A 198 21.53 -12.08 -3.91
CA GLY A 198 22.98 -12.22 -3.72
C GLY A 198 23.81 -10.96 -3.99
N GLY A 199 23.19 -9.84 -4.36
CA GLY A 199 23.83 -8.52 -4.48
C GLY A 199 23.95 -7.97 -5.90
N GLU A 200 23.20 -8.51 -6.86
CA GLU A 200 23.08 -7.86 -8.16
C GLU A 200 22.11 -6.66 -8.11
N PRO A 201 22.36 -5.58 -8.89
CA PRO A 201 21.50 -4.40 -8.87
C PRO A 201 20.08 -4.70 -9.38
N HIS A 202 19.06 -4.47 -8.56
CA HIS A 202 17.68 -4.70 -8.92
C HIS A 202 16.69 -3.84 -8.14
N ALA A 203 15.45 -3.79 -8.62
CA ALA A 203 14.30 -3.28 -7.87
C ALA A 203 13.02 -4.07 -8.19
N TRP A 204 12.13 -4.16 -7.21
CA TRP A 204 10.86 -4.87 -7.30
C TRP A 204 9.72 -3.90 -7.58
N LEU A 205 8.99 -4.09 -8.67
CA LEU A 205 7.73 -3.37 -8.90
C LEU A 205 6.59 -4.14 -8.26
N VAL A 206 5.86 -3.53 -7.33
CA VAL A 206 4.61 -4.11 -6.78
C VAL A 206 3.44 -3.15 -6.95
N THR A 207 2.43 -3.60 -7.69
CA THR A 207 1.27 -2.77 -8.11
C THR A 207 -0.01 -3.02 -7.33
N SER A 208 0.00 -3.92 -6.34
CA SER A 208 -1.16 -4.14 -5.46
C SER A 208 -0.75 -4.57 -4.05
N SER A 209 -1.56 -4.24 -3.04
CA SER A 209 -1.36 -4.73 -1.66
C SER A 209 -1.43 -6.25 -1.56
N GLU A 210 -2.19 -6.90 -2.45
CA GLU A 210 -2.26 -8.36 -2.55
C GLU A 210 -0.94 -8.93 -3.05
N GLY A 211 -0.33 -8.33 -4.07
CA GLY A 211 1.01 -8.69 -4.54
C GLY A 211 2.05 -8.63 -3.41
N VAL A 212 2.02 -7.61 -2.55
CA VAL A 212 2.96 -7.53 -1.40
C VAL A 212 2.78 -8.73 -0.44
N ARG A 213 1.54 -9.12 -0.15
CA ARG A 213 1.26 -10.27 0.73
C ARG A 213 1.71 -11.58 0.08
N ASN A 214 1.42 -11.75 -1.20
CA ASN A 214 1.83 -12.94 -1.95
C ASN A 214 3.36 -13.03 -2.06
N LEU A 215 4.06 -11.90 -2.24
CA LEU A 215 5.53 -11.84 -2.20
C LEU A 215 6.05 -12.34 -0.85
N HIS A 216 5.44 -11.88 0.24
CA HIS A 216 5.84 -12.27 1.59
C HIS A 216 5.63 -13.77 1.84
N GLU A 217 4.48 -14.32 1.43
CA GLU A 217 4.18 -15.75 1.55
C GLU A 217 5.15 -16.61 0.72
N LEU A 218 5.37 -16.24 -0.54
CA LEU A 218 6.33 -16.93 -1.42
C LEU A 218 7.76 -16.81 -0.90
N ALA A 219 8.15 -15.66 -0.35
CA ALA A 219 9.46 -15.48 0.26
C ALA A 219 9.64 -16.41 1.47
N GLN A 220 8.63 -16.55 2.33
CA GLN A 220 8.71 -17.50 3.47
C GLN A 220 8.80 -18.96 3.03
N ALA A 221 8.18 -19.31 1.90
CA ALA A 221 8.18 -20.68 1.40
C ALA A 221 9.48 -21.06 0.68
N HIS A 222 10.13 -20.12 -0.01
CA HIS A 222 11.21 -20.41 -0.96
C HIS A 222 12.56 -19.75 -0.67
N LEU A 223 12.62 -18.76 0.24
CA LEU A 223 13.86 -18.03 0.56
C LEU A 223 14.37 -18.38 1.95
N THR A 224 15.69 -18.29 2.14
CA THR A 224 16.32 -18.39 3.46
C THR A 224 16.09 -17.12 4.27
N GLU A 225 16.27 -17.17 5.61
CA GLU A 225 16.10 -15.97 6.47
C GLU A 225 16.99 -14.80 6.03
N ALA A 226 18.21 -15.06 5.59
CA ALA A 226 19.13 -14.03 5.12
C ALA A 226 18.65 -13.39 3.80
N GLU A 227 18.07 -14.18 2.89
CA GLU A 227 17.50 -13.68 1.64
C GLU A 227 16.19 -12.92 1.87
N ILE A 228 15.37 -13.34 2.84
CA ILE A 228 14.17 -12.59 3.26
C ILE A 228 14.58 -11.23 3.82
N ASP A 229 15.65 -11.17 4.63
CA ASP A 229 16.19 -9.91 5.12
C ASP A 229 16.72 -9.05 3.97
N ALA A 230 17.47 -9.62 3.04
CA ALA A 230 17.94 -8.92 1.83
C ALA A 230 16.78 -8.38 0.98
N LEU A 231 15.69 -9.16 0.82
CA LEU A 231 14.49 -8.76 0.08
C LEU A 231 13.79 -7.56 0.74
N LYS A 232 13.72 -7.51 2.07
CA LYS A 232 13.13 -6.37 2.80
C LYS A 232 13.91 -5.07 2.61
N HIS A 233 15.22 -5.18 2.42
CA HIS A 233 16.13 -4.08 2.13
C HIS A 233 16.33 -3.83 0.62
N ALA A 234 15.68 -4.60 -0.26
CA ALA A 234 15.72 -4.38 -1.68
C ALA A 234 14.83 -3.18 -2.06
N PRO A 235 15.20 -2.36 -3.06
CA PRO A 235 14.35 -1.26 -3.51
C PRO A 235 13.02 -1.77 -4.06
N LEU A 236 11.92 -1.24 -3.54
CA LEU A 236 10.55 -1.57 -3.96
C LEU A 236 9.87 -0.32 -4.56
N VAL A 237 9.37 -0.45 -5.78
CA VAL A 237 8.66 0.60 -6.51
C VAL A 237 7.17 0.31 -6.46
N THR A 238 6.36 1.30 -6.11
CA THR A 238 4.90 1.12 -6.05
C THR A 238 4.11 2.37 -6.49
N PRO A 239 2.96 2.23 -7.17
CA PRO A 239 2.21 3.38 -7.66
C PRO A 239 1.23 4.00 -6.66
N HIS A 240 0.96 3.39 -5.50
CA HIS A 240 -0.12 3.81 -4.61
C HIS A 240 0.23 3.75 -3.10
N PRO A 241 -0.11 4.78 -2.28
CA PRO A 241 0.25 4.85 -0.86
C PRO A 241 -0.21 3.65 -0.01
N ARG A 242 -1.40 3.10 -0.31
CA ARG A 242 -1.91 1.90 0.36
C ARG A 242 -0.99 0.67 0.20
N ILE A 243 -0.32 0.55 -0.93
CA ILE A 243 0.59 -0.56 -1.20
C ILE A 243 1.87 -0.35 -0.38
N GLU A 244 2.40 0.87 -0.36
CA GLU A 244 3.51 1.26 0.51
C GLU A 244 3.21 0.94 1.97
N GLN A 245 2.02 1.34 2.49
CA GLN A 245 1.62 1.04 3.86
C GLN A 245 1.62 -0.47 4.14
N THR A 246 1.15 -1.28 3.18
CA THR A 246 1.16 -2.74 3.30
C THR A 246 2.58 -3.29 3.31
N ALA A 247 3.46 -2.78 2.45
CA ALA A 247 4.87 -3.18 2.38
C ALA A 247 5.63 -2.79 3.66
N ARG A 248 5.44 -1.57 4.18
CA ARG A 248 6.04 -1.15 5.46
C ARG A 248 5.58 -2.03 6.62
N ALA A 249 4.30 -2.37 6.68
CA ALA A 249 3.76 -3.27 7.71
C ALA A 249 4.38 -4.67 7.69
N LEU A 250 4.86 -5.13 6.52
CA LEU A 250 5.54 -6.41 6.33
C LEU A 250 7.08 -6.30 6.40
N GLY A 251 7.60 -5.11 6.71
CA GLY A 251 9.02 -4.88 7.01
C GLY A 251 9.88 -4.40 5.85
N PHE A 252 9.30 -4.03 4.70
CA PHE A 252 10.05 -3.38 3.62
C PHE A 252 10.38 -1.93 3.99
N ASP A 253 11.64 -1.51 3.83
CA ASP A 253 12.12 -0.20 4.29
C ASP A 253 12.44 0.79 3.14
N ARG A 254 12.92 0.30 2.00
CA ARG A 254 13.28 1.09 0.81
C ARG A 254 12.17 1.09 -0.25
N ILE A 255 11.21 2.01 -0.10
CA ILE A 255 10.04 2.10 -0.98
C ILE A 255 10.02 3.43 -1.73
N THR A 256 9.85 3.37 -3.06
CA THR A 256 9.67 4.53 -3.95
C THR A 256 8.23 4.57 -4.45
N LEU A 257 7.50 5.63 -4.06
CA LEU A 257 6.13 5.89 -4.53
C LEU A 257 6.15 6.68 -5.84
N THR A 258 5.61 6.11 -6.93
CA THR A 258 5.65 6.75 -8.27
C THR A 258 4.38 7.49 -8.65
N GLY A 259 3.25 7.14 -8.03
CA GLY A 259 1.92 7.47 -8.57
C GLY A 259 1.53 6.55 -9.74
N ALA A 260 0.27 6.66 -10.19
CA ALA A 260 -0.29 5.80 -11.25
C ALA A 260 0.41 5.97 -12.61
N GLY A 261 0.34 4.97 -13.49
CA GLY A 261 0.80 5.09 -14.89
C GLY A 261 2.24 4.63 -15.14
N ASP A 262 2.43 3.94 -16.26
CA ASP A 262 3.66 3.22 -16.59
C ASP A 262 4.85 4.15 -16.86
N GLU A 263 4.62 5.32 -17.45
CA GLU A 263 5.68 6.33 -17.70
C GLU A 263 6.41 6.76 -16.42
N ARG A 264 5.67 6.90 -15.31
CA ARG A 264 6.24 7.28 -14.01
C ARG A 264 7.02 6.13 -13.38
N ILE A 265 6.56 4.90 -13.59
CA ILE A 265 7.27 3.69 -13.17
C ILE A 265 8.60 3.58 -13.93
N VAL A 266 8.58 3.69 -15.26
CA VAL A 266 9.79 3.64 -16.10
C VAL A 266 10.80 4.70 -15.69
N ARG A 267 10.36 5.93 -15.41
CA ARG A 267 11.25 7.00 -14.91
C ARG A 267 11.92 6.64 -13.58
N ALA A 268 11.19 6.04 -12.66
CA ALA A 268 11.73 5.62 -11.37
C ALA A 268 12.80 4.53 -11.54
N PHE A 269 12.52 3.50 -12.34
CA PHE A 269 13.49 2.44 -12.66
C PHE A 269 14.74 2.98 -13.35
N ARG A 270 14.57 3.92 -14.30
CA ARG A 270 15.71 4.57 -14.96
C ARG A 270 16.59 5.36 -13.98
N SER A 271 15.98 6.13 -13.08
CA SER A 271 16.74 6.84 -12.03
C SER A 271 17.54 5.88 -11.15
N MET A 272 16.95 4.75 -10.77
CA MET A 272 17.61 3.72 -9.97
C MET A 272 18.74 3.02 -10.74
N ALA A 273 18.53 2.74 -12.03
CA ALA A 273 19.57 2.18 -12.89
C ALA A 273 20.75 3.15 -13.06
N ASP A 274 20.48 4.44 -13.27
CA ASP A 274 21.50 5.48 -13.37
C ASP A 274 22.32 5.62 -12.07
N GLU A 275 21.67 5.53 -10.91
CA GLU A 275 22.31 5.50 -9.59
C GLU A 275 23.18 4.24 -9.38
N ALA A 276 22.73 3.08 -9.87
CA ALA A 276 23.44 1.82 -9.71
C ALA A 276 24.70 1.70 -10.61
N VAL A 277 24.72 2.40 -11.75
CA VAL A 277 25.86 2.41 -12.68
C VAL A 277 26.95 3.39 -12.22
N GLN A 278 26.64 4.36 -11.37
CA GLN A 278 27.65 5.24 -10.79
C GLN A 278 28.39 4.52 -9.64
N PRO A 279 29.71 4.26 -9.75
CA PRO A 279 30.48 3.86 -8.59
C PRO A 279 30.42 4.99 -7.57
N ALA A 280 30.42 4.67 -6.28
CA ALA A 280 30.47 5.61 -5.17
C ALA A 280 31.69 6.55 -5.29
N THR A 281 31.58 7.60 -6.10
CA THR A 281 32.40 8.78 -6.03
C THR A 281 31.81 9.62 -4.91
N ALA A 282 32.60 9.74 -3.85
CA ALA A 282 32.40 10.70 -2.78
C ALA A 282 31.84 12.01 -3.33
N ALA A 283 30.77 12.49 -2.69
CA ALA A 283 30.11 13.74 -2.98
C ALA A 283 31.10 14.85 -3.42
N PRO A 284 30.93 15.44 -4.62
CA PRO A 284 31.55 16.71 -4.89
C PRO A 284 30.74 17.78 -4.16
N VAL A 285 31.35 18.32 -3.11
CA VAL A 285 30.95 19.60 -2.52
C VAL A 285 30.76 20.61 -3.64
N THR A 286 29.57 21.20 -3.67
CA THR A 286 29.15 22.28 -4.56
C THR A 286 30.14 23.45 -4.50
N LYS A 287 31.07 23.53 -5.47
CA LYS A 287 31.78 24.77 -5.80
C LYS A 287 30.90 25.60 -6.72
N ARG A 288 30.23 26.57 -6.10
CA ARG A 288 29.52 27.66 -6.77
C ARG A 288 30.55 28.53 -7.52
N MET A 289 30.25 28.79 -8.79
CA MET A 289 30.98 29.72 -9.67
C MET A 289 31.17 31.10 -9.02
N THR A 290 32.40 31.61 -9.12
CA THR A 290 32.66 33.03 -9.36
C THR A 290 33.73 33.12 -10.42
N ASP A 291 33.37 33.75 -11.54
CA ASP A 291 34.31 34.24 -12.54
C ASP A 291 35.34 35.15 -11.89
N THR A 292 36.62 34.86 -12.07
CA THR A 292 37.65 35.89 -12.18
C THR A 292 38.77 35.34 -13.04
N ASN A 293 38.88 35.89 -14.25
CA ASN A 293 40.05 35.76 -15.10
C ASN A 293 41.22 36.46 -14.40
N ASP A 294 42.31 35.73 -14.16
CA ASP A 294 43.60 36.33 -13.90
C ASP A 294 44.65 35.73 -14.85
N SER A 295 45.10 36.60 -15.74
CA SER A 295 46.48 36.77 -16.19
C SER A 295 47.18 35.59 -16.91
N LYS A 296 47.12 35.62 -18.26
CA LYS A 296 48.08 34.95 -19.13
C LYS A 296 49.39 35.76 -19.25
N SER A 297 50.46 35.04 -18.97
CA SER A 297 51.87 35.22 -19.33
C SER A 297 52.24 36.30 -20.34
N VAL A 298 53.18 37.12 -19.90
CA VAL A 298 54.11 37.94 -20.68
C VAL A 298 55.05 37.04 -21.52
N ALA A 299 55.35 37.51 -22.73
CA ALA A 299 56.65 37.49 -23.44
C ALA A 299 56.63 36.87 -24.85
N SER A 300 56.86 37.74 -25.83
CA SER A 300 57.74 37.45 -26.98
C SER A 300 58.47 38.74 -27.41
N GLN A 301 59.81 38.66 -27.31
CA GLN A 301 60.92 39.49 -27.81
C GLN A 301 60.99 39.52 -29.38
N PRO A 302 62.03 40.03 -30.13
CA PRO A 302 63.43 40.37 -29.75
C PRO A 302 64.19 41.52 -30.50
N GLY A 303 65.38 41.84 -29.95
CA GLY A 303 66.66 42.02 -30.69
C GLY A 303 67.23 43.45 -30.81
N ALA A 304 68.53 43.74 -30.69
CA ALA A 304 69.74 42.98 -30.30
C ALA A 304 70.98 43.92 -30.17
N ALA A 305 72.02 43.45 -29.45
CA ALA A 305 73.49 43.76 -29.49
C ALA A 305 74.02 45.11 -28.92
N SER A 306 74.84 45.14 -27.84
CA SER A 306 76.32 44.87 -27.68
C SER A 306 77.19 46.10 -28.07
N ALA A 307 78.26 46.59 -27.42
CA ALA A 307 79.21 46.14 -26.39
C ALA A 307 79.94 47.35 -25.73
N ALA A 308 80.75 47.10 -24.68
CA ALA A 308 81.53 48.03 -23.82
C ALA A 308 82.95 48.40 -24.39
N PRO A 309 84.00 48.83 -23.62
CA PRO A 309 84.23 49.89 -22.59
C PRO A 309 85.48 50.79 -22.91
N SER A 310 85.90 51.76 -22.04
CA SER A 310 87.32 52.09 -21.68
C SER A 310 87.55 53.49 -21.01
N SER A 311 88.60 53.59 -20.17
CA SER A 311 89.26 54.80 -19.57
C SER A 311 90.67 54.98 -20.19
N PRO A 312 91.61 55.87 -19.72
CA PRO A 312 91.65 57.32 -19.42
C PRO A 312 92.65 58.08 -20.38
N PRO A 313 93.68 58.87 -19.93
CA PRO A 313 93.85 60.35 -19.87
C PRO A 313 94.70 61.03 -20.99
N TYR A 314 95.00 62.35 -20.85
CA TYR A 314 96.25 63.08 -21.29
C TYR A 314 96.22 64.05 -22.53
N VAL A 315 96.41 65.35 -22.23
CA VAL A 315 97.29 66.45 -22.80
C VAL A 315 97.16 67.03 -24.24
N SER A 316 97.28 68.38 -24.29
CA SER A 316 97.40 69.37 -25.40
C SER A 316 98.68 69.20 -26.28
N PRO A 317 99.09 70.04 -27.30
CA PRO A 317 98.73 71.41 -27.79
C PRO A 317 98.48 71.48 -29.35
N GLU A 318 98.18 72.58 -30.07
CA GLU A 318 98.99 73.77 -30.46
C GLU A 318 98.13 74.66 -31.43
N PRO A 319 98.29 76.00 -31.50
CA PRO A 319 98.90 76.59 -32.70
C PRO A 319 99.85 77.78 -32.37
N PRO A 320 100.63 78.29 -33.35
CA PRO A 320 101.80 79.13 -33.07
C PRO A 320 101.47 80.63 -33.03
N ALA A 321 102.28 81.39 -32.30
CA ALA A 321 103.14 82.46 -32.86
C ALA A 321 103.59 83.47 -31.78
N ARG A 322 104.87 83.84 -31.86
CA ARG A 322 105.52 84.86 -31.03
C ARG A 322 105.25 86.28 -31.56
N ARG A 323 105.23 87.21 -30.59
CA ARG A 323 105.75 88.61 -30.57
C ARG A 323 105.45 89.56 -31.75
N GLY A 324 104.88 90.70 -31.38
CA GLY A 324 105.44 92.01 -31.76
C GLY A 324 104.42 93.12 -32.07
N GLY A 325 104.37 94.14 -31.21
CA GLY A 325 104.19 95.53 -31.66
C GLY A 325 102.77 96.08 -31.85
N SER A 326 102.27 96.76 -30.81
CA SER A 326 101.43 97.97 -30.84
C SER A 326 100.19 98.04 -31.76
N ALA A 327 99.04 97.60 -31.25
CA ALA A 327 97.71 98.12 -31.65
C ALA A 327 96.68 98.05 -30.48
N PHE A 328 97.13 98.33 -29.25
CA PHE A 328 96.46 97.99 -27.97
C PHE A 328 95.16 98.79 -27.66
N LEU A 329 94.78 99.78 -28.46
CA LEU A 329 93.64 100.67 -28.14
C LEU A 329 92.31 100.29 -28.80
N TRP A 330 92.29 99.57 -29.93
CA TRP A 330 91.03 99.12 -30.56
C TRP A 330 90.58 97.73 -30.12
N LEU A 331 91.50 96.90 -29.63
CA LEU A 331 91.20 95.53 -29.20
C LEU A 331 90.41 95.50 -27.88
N VAL A 332 90.62 96.46 -26.98
CA VAL A 332 89.90 96.55 -25.70
C VAL A 332 88.40 96.84 -25.88
N VAL A 333 88.03 97.69 -26.84
CA VAL A 333 86.63 98.04 -27.12
C VAL A 333 85.87 96.88 -27.76
N VAL A 334 86.49 96.18 -28.72
CA VAL A 334 85.90 94.98 -29.32
C VAL A 334 85.80 93.85 -28.30
N VAL A 335 86.80 93.67 -27.43
CA VAL A 335 86.74 92.67 -26.34
C VAL A 335 85.67 93.02 -25.32
N LEU A 336 85.47 94.29 -24.94
CA LEU A 336 84.38 94.69 -24.05
C LEU A 336 83.00 94.52 -24.69
N GLY A 337 82.85 94.83 -25.98
CA GLY A 337 81.61 94.60 -26.74
C GLY A 337 81.29 93.11 -26.91
N CYS A 338 82.29 92.30 -27.23
CA CYS A 338 82.16 90.85 -27.27
C CYS A 338 81.91 90.25 -25.88
N ALA A 339 82.55 90.77 -24.82
CA ALA A 339 82.32 90.31 -23.45
C ALA A 339 80.91 90.67 -22.95
N ALA A 340 80.41 91.87 -23.28
CA ALA A 340 79.03 92.26 -22.98
C ALA A 340 78.01 91.45 -23.79
N GLY A 341 78.28 91.19 -25.07
CA GLY A 341 77.45 90.32 -25.92
C GLY A 341 77.43 88.87 -25.46
N VAL A 342 78.60 88.31 -25.10
CA VAL A 342 78.73 86.95 -24.55
C VAL A 342 78.10 86.87 -23.15
N GLY A 343 78.27 87.90 -22.32
CA GLY A 343 77.64 88.01 -21.01
C GLY A 343 76.12 88.10 -21.09
N GLY A 344 75.58 88.92 -22.01
CA GLY A 344 74.15 89.03 -22.29
C GLY A 344 73.57 87.73 -22.86
N TYR A 345 74.27 87.08 -23.79
CA TYR A 345 73.87 85.78 -24.33
C TYR A 345 73.89 84.67 -23.27
N ALA A 346 74.89 84.66 -22.38
CA ALA A 346 74.97 83.71 -21.27
C ALA A 346 73.85 83.96 -20.23
N LEU A 347 73.52 85.22 -19.95
CA LEU A 347 72.43 85.59 -19.06
C LEU A 347 71.06 85.19 -19.65
N ASN A 348 70.84 85.47 -20.93
CA ASN A 348 69.62 85.09 -21.65
C ASN A 348 69.44 83.56 -21.66
N ARG A 349 70.51 82.82 -21.95
CA ARG A 349 70.50 81.34 -21.85
C ARG A 349 70.23 80.83 -20.44
N LYS A 350 70.57 81.59 -19.40
CA LYS A 350 70.30 81.22 -18.01
C LYS A 350 68.84 81.47 -17.64
N VAL A 351 68.24 82.55 -18.17
CA VAL A 351 66.80 82.85 -18.04
C VAL A 351 65.97 81.80 -18.79
N ASP A 352 66.31 81.47 -20.04
CA ASP A 352 65.62 80.42 -20.81
C ASP A 352 65.67 79.04 -20.09
N ARG A 353 66.80 78.74 -19.43
CA ARG A 353 66.94 77.52 -18.60
C ARG A 353 66.10 77.56 -17.33
N LEU A 354 65.91 78.73 -16.72
CA LEU A 354 65.05 78.90 -15.55
C LEU A 354 63.57 78.77 -15.92
N ASP A 355 63.14 79.39 -17.02
CA ASP A 355 61.77 79.27 -17.51
C ASP A 355 61.43 77.83 -17.92
N THR A 356 62.35 77.14 -18.59
CA THR A 356 62.15 75.72 -18.94
C THR A 356 62.13 74.80 -17.72
N THR A 357 62.92 75.07 -16.67
CA THR A 357 62.89 74.29 -15.42
C THR A 357 61.64 74.57 -14.57
N LEU A 358 61.14 75.81 -14.54
CA LEU A 358 59.88 76.17 -13.90
C LEU A 358 58.69 75.55 -14.63
N ALA A 359 58.64 75.63 -15.96
CA ALA A 359 57.59 75.02 -16.77
C ALA A 359 57.59 73.47 -16.62
N ALA A 360 58.77 72.85 -16.52
CA ALA A 360 58.88 71.42 -16.24
C ALA A 360 58.37 71.05 -14.84
N ARG A 361 58.72 71.83 -13.80
CA ARG A 361 58.17 71.63 -12.43
C ARG A 361 56.66 71.81 -12.38
N GLN A 362 56.13 72.83 -13.06
CA GLN A 362 54.68 73.09 -13.14
C GLN A 362 53.95 71.89 -13.74
N LYS A 363 54.42 71.37 -14.88
CA LYS A 363 53.85 70.16 -15.50
C LYS A 363 53.91 68.94 -14.59
N THR A 364 54.97 68.80 -13.79
CA THR A 364 55.13 67.68 -12.86
C THR A 364 54.12 67.78 -11.70
N LEU A 365 53.89 68.99 -11.17
CA LEU A 365 52.86 69.23 -10.14
C LEU A 365 51.45 69.01 -10.69
N ASP A 366 51.17 69.48 -11.91
CA ASP A 366 49.87 69.27 -12.56
C ASP A 366 49.61 67.77 -12.83
N ALA A 367 50.65 67.04 -13.23
CA ALA A 367 50.57 65.59 -13.41
C ALA A 367 50.31 64.86 -12.08
N GLN A 368 50.98 65.26 -11.00
CA GLN A 368 50.73 64.71 -9.65
C GLN A 368 49.32 65.07 -9.15
N ALA A 369 48.84 66.29 -9.38
CA ALA A 369 47.49 66.71 -9.02
C ALA A 369 46.43 65.90 -9.78
N ALA A 370 46.63 65.66 -11.09
CA ALA A 370 45.77 64.80 -11.88
C ALA A 370 45.77 63.35 -11.37
N GLU A 371 46.94 62.80 -11.04
CA GLU A 371 47.07 61.44 -10.49
C GLU A 371 46.41 61.29 -9.10
N THR A 372 46.55 62.29 -8.23
CA THR A 372 45.86 62.27 -6.92
C THR A 372 44.35 62.32 -7.09
N ARG A 373 43.84 63.13 -8.03
CA ARG A 373 42.40 63.22 -8.32
C ARG A 373 41.84 61.90 -8.84
N THR A 374 42.52 61.24 -9.77
CA THR A 374 42.08 59.93 -10.28
C THR A 374 42.12 58.86 -9.19
N LYS A 375 43.15 58.85 -8.33
CA LYS A 375 43.21 57.97 -7.15
C LYS A 375 42.07 58.24 -6.16
N THR A 376 41.70 59.50 -5.91
CA THR A 376 40.57 59.82 -5.03
C THR A 376 39.22 59.41 -5.63
N GLU A 377 39.01 59.61 -6.93
CA GLU A 377 37.79 59.18 -7.62
C GLU A 377 37.68 57.64 -7.61
N GLN A 378 38.80 56.94 -7.81
CA GLN A 378 38.86 55.48 -7.72
C GLN A 378 38.61 54.96 -6.29
N ALA A 379 39.15 55.64 -5.26
CA ALA A 379 38.90 55.29 -3.86
C ALA A 379 37.44 55.54 -3.45
N LEU A 380 36.81 56.58 -3.99
CA LEU A 380 35.41 56.89 -3.72
C LEU A 380 34.47 55.89 -4.40
N ALA A 381 34.79 55.47 -5.62
CA ALA A 381 34.07 54.41 -6.33
C ALA A 381 34.18 53.05 -5.62
N SER A 382 35.38 52.68 -5.14
CA SER A 382 35.55 51.44 -4.37
C SER A 382 34.85 51.49 -3.02
N ALA A 383 34.80 52.65 -2.35
CA ALA A 383 34.04 52.83 -1.12
C ALA A 383 32.53 52.61 -1.35
N HIS A 384 31.95 53.18 -2.40
CA HIS A 384 30.54 52.93 -2.76
C HIS A 384 30.27 51.46 -3.09
N GLN A 385 31.22 50.79 -3.75
CA GLN A 385 31.11 49.36 -4.02
C GLN A 385 31.12 48.52 -2.73
N VAL A 386 31.92 48.89 -1.74
CA VAL A 386 31.92 48.21 -0.42
C VAL A 386 30.60 48.48 0.32
N ASP A 387 30.07 49.70 0.26
CA ASP A 387 28.82 50.09 0.92
C ASP A 387 27.62 49.30 0.36
N THR A 388 27.57 49.14 -0.97
CA THR A 388 26.54 48.32 -1.63
C THR A 388 26.67 46.84 -1.28
N GLN A 389 27.90 46.31 -1.15
CA GLN A 389 28.11 44.94 -0.68
C GLN A 389 27.66 44.76 0.77
N LEU A 390 27.94 45.73 1.64
CA LEU A 390 27.48 45.73 3.04
C LEU A 390 25.95 45.74 3.11
N ALA A 391 25.27 46.61 2.35
CA ALA A 391 23.81 46.63 2.30
C ALA A 391 23.20 45.30 1.81
N GLN A 392 23.85 44.65 0.83
CA GLN A 392 23.42 43.32 0.38
C GLN A 392 23.65 42.23 1.42
N LEU A 393 24.74 42.31 2.19
CA LEU A 393 25.03 41.37 3.28
C LEU A 393 24.05 41.54 4.43
N ASP A 394 23.72 42.77 4.81
CA ASP A 394 22.69 43.07 5.82
C ASP A 394 21.31 42.57 5.38
N GLY A 395 20.95 42.77 4.11
CA GLY A 395 19.72 42.21 3.54
C GLY A 395 19.68 40.68 3.64
N LYS A 396 20.77 39.99 3.26
CA LYS A 396 20.87 38.53 3.38
C LYS A 396 20.83 38.06 4.83
N LEU A 397 21.39 38.82 5.77
CA LEU A 397 21.35 38.49 7.20
C LEU A 397 19.93 38.60 7.75
N ALA A 398 19.19 39.65 7.37
CA ALA A 398 17.79 39.84 7.73
C ALA A 398 16.90 38.72 7.14
N ASP A 399 17.11 38.37 5.87
CA ASP A 399 16.40 37.26 5.22
C ASP A 399 16.70 35.92 5.91
N ALA A 400 17.95 35.68 6.29
CA ALA A 400 18.34 34.47 7.01
C ALA A 400 17.69 34.39 8.41
N GLN A 401 17.62 35.52 9.15
CA GLN A 401 16.93 35.58 10.44
C GLN A 401 15.42 35.34 10.30
N ASN A 402 14.78 35.94 9.30
CA ASN A 402 13.37 35.73 9.02
C ASN A 402 13.07 34.27 8.63
N ALA A 403 13.92 33.67 7.79
CA ALA A 403 13.82 32.26 7.44
C ALA A 403 13.97 31.35 8.67
N GLN A 404 14.88 31.67 9.59
CA GLN A 404 15.04 30.91 10.83
C GLN A 404 13.79 30.99 11.73
N GLN A 405 13.18 32.17 11.88
CA GLN A 405 11.94 32.33 12.65
C GLN A 405 10.76 31.57 12.00
N ALA A 406 10.60 31.67 10.68
CA ALA A 406 9.56 30.95 9.95
C ALA A 406 9.73 29.43 10.08
N LEU A 407 10.96 28.92 10.00
CA LEU A 407 11.25 27.52 10.19
C LEU A 407 10.89 27.05 11.61
N GLN A 408 11.17 27.87 12.62
CA GLN A 408 10.84 27.53 14.01
C GLN A 408 9.33 27.51 14.26
N GLN A 409 8.56 28.40 13.62
CA GLN A 409 7.09 28.37 13.64
C GLN A 409 6.56 27.11 12.95
N GLN A 410 7.07 26.78 11.76
CA GLN A 410 6.68 25.56 11.05
C GLN A 410 6.95 24.29 11.88
N TYR A 411 8.08 24.20 12.58
CA TYR A 411 8.34 23.07 13.48
C TYR A 411 7.34 22.98 14.63
N GLN A 412 6.94 24.10 15.22
CA GLN A 412 5.94 24.12 16.30
C GLN A 412 4.55 23.72 15.79
N ASP A 413 4.15 24.22 14.63
CA ASP A 413 2.87 23.88 14.01
C ASP A 413 2.82 22.41 13.58
N LEU A 414 3.92 21.87 13.04
CA LEU A 414 4.03 20.47 12.66
C LEU A 414 3.96 19.55 13.88
N ALA A 415 4.62 19.93 14.98
CA ALA A 415 4.56 19.17 16.23
C ALA A 415 3.15 19.15 16.83
N ARG A 416 2.46 20.31 16.88
CA ARG A 416 1.07 20.41 17.34
C ARG A 416 0.11 19.61 16.46
N ASN A 417 0.24 19.71 15.14
CA ASN A 417 -0.59 18.97 14.20
C ASN A 417 -0.36 17.46 14.29
N ARG A 418 0.89 17.03 14.50
CA ARG A 418 1.22 15.62 14.71
C ARG A 418 0.58 15.07 15.98
N ASP A 419 0.69 15.77 17.10
CA ASP A 419 0.08 15.33 18.36
C ASP A 419 -1.46 15.33 18.25
N ALA A 420 -2.06 16.37 17.67
CA ALA A 420 -3.51 16.42 17.44
C ALA A 420 -4.02 15.25 16.59
N TRP A 421 -3.32 14.95 15.49
CA TRP A 421 -3.66 13.81 14.62
C TRP A 421 -3.50 12.47 15.33
N MET A 422 -2.46 12.30 16.14
CA MET A 422 -2.25 11.08 16.93
C MET A 422 -3.38 10.85 17.93
N PHE A 423 -3.86 11.89 18.62
CA PHE A 423 -4.99 11.77 19.54
C PHE A 423 -6.30 11.44 18.82
N GLU A 424 -6.54 11.97 17.62
CA GLU A 424 -7.69 11.61 16.80
C GLU A 424 -7.67 10.13 16.40
N GLU A 425 -6.50 9.64 16.00
CA GLU A 425 -6.35 8.23 15.63
C GLU A 425 -6.60 7.31 16.83
N VAL A 426 -6.08 7.68 18.01
CA VAL A 426 -6.30 6.92 19.25
C VAL A 426 -7.78 6.96 19.67
N ASP A 427 -8.47 8.11 19.53
CA ASP A 427 -9.91 8.23 19.79
C ASP A 427 -10.71 7.27 18.91
N GLN A 428 -10.40 7.24 17.61
CA GLN A 428 -11.05 6.34 16.65
C GLN A 428 -10.79 4.87 16.98
N MET A 429 -9.55 4.50 17.35
CA MET A 429 -9.22 3.13 17.76
C MET A 429 -9.98 2.72 19.02
N LEU A 430 -10.06 3.59 20.03
CA LEU A 430 -10.75 3.29 21.27
C LEU A 430 -12.26 3.21 21.10
N SER A 431 -12.84 4.09 20.27
CA SER A 431 -14.26 4.07 19.96
C SER A 431 -14.65 2.79 19.21
N SER A 432 -13.85 2.42 18.20
CA SER A 432 -14.02 1.16 17.46
C SER A 432 -13.86 -0.06 18.37
N ALA A 433 -12.83 -0.08 19.22
CA ALA A 433 -12.62 -1.14 20.19
C ALA A 433 -13.78 -1.27 21.18
N SER A 434 -14.33 -0.14 21.66
CA SER A 434 -15.50 -0.13 22.55
C SER A 434 -16.74 -0.65 21.85
N GLN A 435 -16.99 -0.24 20.60
CA GLN A 435 -18.12 -0.72 19.82
C GLN A 435 -18.00 -2.21 19.54
N GLN A 436 -16.83 -2.70 19.13
CA GLN A 436 -16.58 -4.13 18.92
C GLN A 436 -16.73 -4.92 20.21
N LEU A 437 -16.21 -4.41 21.32
CA LEU A 437 -16.33 -5.06 22.63
C LEU A 437 -17.79 -5.17 23.07
N GLN A 438 -18.61 -4.16 22.82
CA GLN A 438 -20.06 -4.18 23.11
C GLN A 438 -20.84 -5.10 22.17
N LEU A 439 -20.48 -5.16 20.88
CA LEU A 439 -21.21 -5.95 19.89
C LEU A 439 -20.83 -7.43 19.88
N THR A 440 -19.55 -7.73 20.11
CA THR A 440 -18.98 -9.09 19.95
C THR A 440 -18.52 -9.71 21.26
N GLY A 441 -18.42 -8.93 22.34
CA GLY A 441 -17.86 -9.41 23.61
C GLY A 441 -16.39 -9.80 23.54
N ASN A 442 -15.70 -9.52 22.43
CA ASN A 442 -14.33 -10.00 22.21
C ASN A 442 -13.30 -9.16 22.97
N THR A 443 -13.02 -9.58 24.21
CA THR A 443 -12.04 -8.94 25.10
C THR A 443 -10.62 -8.95 24.53
N GLN A 444 -10.26 -9.93 23.72
CA GLN A 444 -8.91 -10.07 23.18
C GLN A 444 -8.64 -9.09 22.03
N LEU A 445 -9.62 -8.87 21.15
CA LEU A 445 -9.53 -7.82 20.12
C LEU A 445 -9.49 -6.42 20.75
N ALA A 446 -10.32 -6.18 21.76
CA ALA A 446 -10.29 -4.91 22.50
C ALA A 446 -8.94 -4.70 23.20
N LEU A 447 -8.37 -5.75 23.80
CA LEU A 447 -7.04 -5.70 24.43
C LEU A 447 -5.94 -5.34 23.41
N ILE A 448 -5.94 -5.97 22.23
CA ILE A 448 -4.97 -5.68 21.16
C ILE A 448 -5.11 -4.23 20.69
N ALA A 449 -6.35 -3.74 20.51
CA ALA A 449 -6.60 -2.36 20.12
C ALA A 449 -6.09 -1.36 21.18
N LEU A 450 -6.30 -1.65 22.48
CA LEU A 450 -5.79 -0.81 23.57
C LEU A 450 -4.26 -0.82 23.66
N GLN A 451 -3.62 -1.97 23.43
CA GLN A 451 -2.16 -2.07 23.38
C GLN A 451 -1.57 -1.29 22.21
N ASN A 452 -2.21 -1.34 21.03
CA ASN A 452 -1.82 -0.55 19.88
C ASN A 452 -1.98 0.96 20.14
N ALA A 453 -3.06 1.37 20.81
CA ALA A 453 -3.27 2.75 21.23
C ALA A 453 -2.17 3.22 22.21
N ASP A 454 -1.79 2.40 23.19
CA ASP A 454 -0.69 2.72 24.11
C ASP A 454 0.65 2.83 23.39
N ALA A 455 0.95 1.90 22.47
CA ALA A 455 2.18 1.90 21.69
C ALA A 455 2.30 3.16 20.80
N ARG A 456 1.19 3.61 20.21
CA ARG A 456 1.15 4.87 19.45
C ARG A 456 1.46 6.06 20.34
N LEU A 457 0.82 6.16 21.51
CA LEU A 457 1.06 7.24 22.47
C LEU A 457 2.46 7.18 23.10
N ALA A 458 3.10 6.01 23.18
CA ALA A 458 4.45 5.85 23.72
C ALA A 458 5.52 6.62 22.93
N SER A 459 5.25 6.94 21.66
CA SER A 459 6.15 7.74 20.83
C SER A 459 6.07 9.26 21.08
N SER A 460 5.07 9.75 21.82
CA SER A 460 4.90 11.16 22.20
C SER A 460 5.31 11.40 23.66
N GLN A 461 6.09 12.45 23.91
CA GLN A 461 6.54 12.85 25.25
C GLN A 461 5.64 13.94 25.88
N SER A 462 4.47 14.22 25.29
CA SER A 462 3.55 15.22 25.81
C SER A 462 2.99 14.81 27.18
N ALA A 463 2.82 15.77 28.09
CA ALA A 463 2.22 15.52 29.41
C ALA A 463 0.79 14.96 29.30
N GLN A 464 0.09 15.31 28.23
CA GLN A 464 -1.23 14.85 27.87
C GLN A 464 -1.21 13.36 27.47
N ALA A 465 -0.23 12.92 26.67
CA ALA A 465 -0.08 11.51 26.29
C ALA A 465 0.11 10.63 27.52
N VAL A 466 0.93 11.06 28.49
CA VAL A 466 1.14 10.32 29.76
C VAL A 466 -0.17 10.13 30.53
N THR A 467 -1.04 11.15 30.53
CA THR A 467 -2.34 11.08 31.22
C THR A 467 -3.27 10.06 30.57
N VAL A 468 -3.35 10.06 29.23
CA VAL A 468 -4.17 9.09 28.47
C VAL A 468 -3.61 7.67 28.61
N ARG A 469 -2.29 7.49 28.56
CA ARG A 469 -1.63 6.19 28.75
C ARG A 469 -1.94 5.57 30.11
N LYS A 470 -2.03 6.39 31.17
CA LYS A 470 -2.44 5.91 32.49
C LYS A 470 -3.88 5.37 32.49
N ALA A 471 -4.80 6.03 31.77
CA ALA A 471 -6.18 5.55 31.63
C ALA A 471 -6.25 4.26 30.80
N LEU A 472 -5.48 4.17 29.71
CA LEU A 472 -5.33 2.95 28.90
C LEU A 472 -4.81 1.78 29.72
N ALA A 473 -3.77 1.99 30.52
CA ALA A 473 -3.22 0.93 31.38
C ALA A 473 -4.27 0.37 32.37
N GLN A 474 -5.15 1.23 32.90
CA GLN A 474 -6.24 0.80 33.78
C GLN A 474 -7.28 -0.06 33.05
N ASP A 475 -7.69 0.32 31.84
CA ASP A 475 -8.68 -0.46 31.09
C ASP A 475 -8.06 -1.75 30.50
N ILE A 476 -6.77 -1.74 30.14
CA ILE A 476 -6.01 -2.96 29.79
C ILE A 476 -6.04 -3.96 30.94
N GLU A 477 -5.80 -3.51 32.17
CA GLU A 477 -5.76 -4.39 33.34
C GLU A 477 -7.16 -4.95 33.67
N LYS A 478 -8.21 -4.13 33.53
CA LYS A 478 -9.61 -4.60 33.66
C LYS A 478 -9.97 -5.68 32.64
N LEU A 479 -9.53 -5.53 31.38
CA LEU A 479 -9.77 -6.53 30.34
C LEU A 479 -9.01 -7.83 30.60
N LYS A 480 -7.76 -7.75 31.08
CA LYS A 480 -6.96 -8.93 31.46
C LYS A 480 -7.53 -9.70 32.64
N ALA A 481 -8.17 -9.00 33.58
CA ALA A 481 -8.81 -9.61 34.75
C ALA A 481 -10.16 -10.27 34.44
N ALA A 482 -10.70 -10.14 33.22
CA ALA A 482 -11.96 -10.74 32.83
C ALA A 482 -11.81 -12.28 32.66
N PRO A 483 -12.71 -13.11 33.22
CA PRO A 483 -12.60 -14.56 33.10
C PRO A 483 -12.76 -14.98 31.64
N SER A 484 -11.72 -15.56 31.05
CA SER A 484 -11.77 -16.17 29.72
C SER A 484 -12.51 -17.51 29.82
N ALA A 485 -13.67 -17.64 29.19
CA ALA A 485 -14.33 -18.94 29.03
C ALA A 485 -13.34 -19.94 28.39
N ASP A 486 -13.28 -21.16 28.91
CA ASP A 486 -12.48 -22.26 28.33
C ASP A 486 -13.13 -22.73 27.01
N LEU A 487 -12.90 -21.96 25.95
CA LEU A 487 -13.44 -22.21 24.61
C LEU A 487 -13.01 -23.59 24.08
N THR A 488 -11.81 -24.05 24.45
CA THR A 488 -11.29 -25.35 24.04
C THR A 488 -12.07 -26.47 24.73
N GLY A 489 -12.30 -26.38 26.04
CA GLY A 489 -13.14 -27.34 26.76
C GLY A 489 -14.59 -27.39 26.26
N LEU A 490 -15.16 -26.24 25.89
CA LEU A 490 -16.50 -26.16 25.32
C LEU A 490 -16.58 -26.75 23.90
N ALA A 491 -15.57 -26.53 23.07
CA ALA A 491 -15.50 -27.11 21.73
C ALA A 491 -15.38 -28.64 21.78
N ILE A 492 -14.61 -29.18 22.73
CA ILE A 492 -14.50 -30.63 22.94
C ILE A 492 -15.86 -31.23 23.32
N LYS A 493 -16.63 -30.57 24.19
CA LYS A 493 -17.99 -31.03 24.55
C LYS A 493 -18.95 -31.04 23.35
N LEU A 494 -18.83 -30.07 22.44
CA LEU A 494 -19.61 -30.05 21.19
C LEU A 494 -19.16 -31.17 20.25
N ASP A 495 -17.87 -31.45 20.14
CA ASP A 495 -17.35 -32.57 19.33
C ASP A 495 -17.83 -33.93 19.86
N ASP A 496 -17.82 -34.12 21.18
CA ASP A 496 -18.38 -35.31 21.83
C ASP A 496 -19.89 -35.46 21.58
N ALA A 497 -20.63 -34.35 21.54
CA ALA A 497 -22.05 -34.36 21.21
C ALA A 497 -22.28 -34.72 19.73
N ILE A 498 -21.50 -34.14 18.80
CA ILE A 498 -21.59 -34.40 17.36
C ILE A 498 -21.32 -35.88 17.04
N ALA A 499 -20.28 -36.46 17.66
CA ALA A 499 -19.90 -37.85 17.44
C ALA A 499 -20.99 -38.86 17.85
N LYS A 500 -21.87 -38.49 18.79
CA LYS A 500 -22.94 -39.36 19.28
C LYS A 500 -24.24 -39.29 18.47
N ILE A 501 -24.44 -38.26 17.63
CA ILE A 501 -25.71 -38.02 16.91
C ILE A 501 -26.11 -39.21 16.02
N ASP A 502 -25.16 -39.86 15.35
CA ASP A 502 -25.47 -40.98 14.43
C ASP A 502 -26.08 -42.18 15.13
N ALA A 503 -25.74 -42.40 16.40
CA ALA A 503 -26.20 -43.53 17.18
C ALA A 503 -27.52 -43.28 17.94
N LEU A 504 -28.03 -42.04 17.95
CA LEU A 504 -29.21 -41.70 18.75
C LEU A 504 -30.47 -42.36 18.21
N PRO A 505 -31.30 -43.05 19.00
CA PRO A 505 -32.55 -43.62 18.49
C PRO A 505 -33.55 -42.53 18.10
N LEU A 506 -34.16 -42.65 16.91
CA LEU A 506 -35.22 -41.73 16.47
C LEU A 506 -36.56 -42.10 17.15
N ALA A 507 -37.36 -41.08 17.47
CA ALA A 507 -38.71 -41.24 18.01
C ALA A 507 -39.68 -41.74 16.92
N GLY A 508 -39.53 -43.01 16.51
CA GLY A 508 -40.30 -43.60 15.43
C GLY A 508 -39.66 -44.86 14.81
N GLU A 509 -38.35 -45.08 15.01
CA GLU A 509 -37.70 -46.34 14.64
C GLU A 509 -38.10 -47.43 15.64
N ALA A 510 -39.18 -48.15 15.33
CA ALA A 510 -39.41 -49.44 15.94
C ALA A 510 -38.27 -50.38 15.50
N ILE A 511 -37.36 -50.71 16.42
CA ILE A 511 -36.52 -51.90 16.27
C ILE A 511 -37.50 -53.08 16.20
N VAL A 512 -37.84 -53.51 15.00
CA VAL A 512 -38.54 -54.77 14.78
C VAL A 512 -37.47 -55.86 14.90
N PRO A 513 -37.38 -56.62 16.01
CA PRO A 513 -36.62 -57.86 15.95
C PRO A 513 -37.30 -58.70 14.87
N HIS A 514 -36.61 -58.93 13.75
CA HIS A 514 -37.06 -59.90 12.77
C HIS A 514 -37.10 -61.27 13.46
N ALA A 515 -38.28 -61.66 13.95
CA ALA A 515 -38.54 -63.02 14.35
C ALA A 515 -38.43 -63.86 13.08
N ALA A 516 -37.32 -64.59 12.94
CA ALA A 516 -37.11 -65.52 11.85
C ALA A 516 -38.32 -66.49 11.77
N PRO A 517 -38.98 -66.63 10.62
CA PRO A 517 -40.17 -67.46 10.50
C PRO A 517 -39.78 -68.93 10.73
N LYS A 518 -40.20 -69.51 11.86
CA LYS A 518 -40.24 -70.97 12.04
C LYS A 518 -41.48 -71.49 11.33
N ALA A 519 -41.39 -71.70 10.02
CA ALA A 519 -42.37 -72.50 9.31
C ALA A 519 -42.23 -73.96 9.75
N ASN A 520 -43.33 -74.61 10.15
CA ASN A 520 -43.31 -76.04 10.46
C ASN A 520 -42.88 -76.81 9.20
N THR A 521 -41.77 -77.54 9.31
CA THR A 521 -41.23 -78.37 8.24
C THR A 521 -42.20 -79.49 7.87
N ALA A 522 -42.20 -79.94 6.61
CA ALA A 522 -43.08 -81.02 6.13
C ALA A 522 -42.95 -82.34 6.93
N ALA A 523 -41.81 -82.53 7.63
CA ALA A 523 -41.57 -83.65 8.53
C ALA A 523 -42.38 -83.57 9.84
N ASP A 524 -42.64 -82.36 10.35
CA ASP A 524 -43.40 -82.15 11.58
C ASP A 524 -44.90 -82.34 11.36
N VAL A 525 -45.41 -81.90 10.20
CA VAL A 525 -46.79 -82.14 9.75
C VAL A 525 -47.06 -83.64 9.49
N ALA A 526 -46.04 -84.37 9.02
CA ALA A 526 -46.14 -85.82 8.83
C ALA A 526 -46.23 -86.57 10.16
N LYS A 527 -45.43 -86.16 11.16
CA LYS A 527 -45.42 -86.77 12.50
C LYS A 527 -46.69 -86.48 13.29
N THR A 528 -47.22 -85.25 13.24
CA THR A 528 -48.49 -84.92 13.93
C THR A 528 -49.68 -85.64 13.30
N ALA A 529 -49.77 -85.68 11.97
CA ALA A 529 -50.84 -86.42 11.29
C ALA A 529 -50.82 -87.94 11.56
N ALA A 530 -49.62 -88.53 11.70
CA ALA A 530 -49.47 -89.94 12.09
C ALA A 530 -49.85 -90.20 13.56
N ALA A 531 -49.64 -89.23 14.46
CA ALA A 531 -49.94 -89.36 15.88
C ALA A 531 -51.43 -89.14 16.22
N THR A 532 -52.15 -88.32 15.44
CA THR A 532 -53.58 -88.01 15.67
C THR A 532 -54.54 -88.78 14.77
N GLY A 533 -54.04 -89.55 13.78
CA GLY A 533 -54.87 -90.34 12.87
C GLY A 533 -55.69 -89.51 11.87
N GLU A 534 -55.37 -88.22 11.71
CA GLU A 534 -56.07 -87.30 10.81
C GLU A 534 -55.35 -87.13 9.46
N PRO A 535 -56.08 -86.85 8.36
CA PRO A 535 -55.47 -86.64 7.06
C PRO A 535 -54.60 -85.38 7.04
N ARG A 536 -53.40 -85.51 6.45
CA ARG A 536 -52.30 -84.52 6.48
C ARG A 536 -52.70 -83.09 6.06
N TRP A 537 -53.68 -82.95 5.16
CA TRP A 537 -54.18 -81.64 4.72
C TRP A 537 -54.86 -80.88 5.87
N LYS A 538 -55.57 -81.58 6.77
CA LYS A 538 -56.31 -80.97 7.89
C LYS A 538 -55.37 -80.45 8.99
N VAL A 539 -54.31 -81.19 9.29
CA VAL A 539 -53.24 -80.77 10.23
C VAL A 539 -52.48 -79.55 9.69
N TRP A 540 -52.24 -79.52 8.38
CA TRP A 540 -51.64 -78.35 7.72
C TRP A 540 -52.55 -77.12 7.76
N TRP A 541 -53.85 -77.28 7.50
CA TRP A 541 -54.85 -76.19 7.58
C TRP A 541 -55.01 -75.63 8.99
N HIS A 542 -54.94 -76.47 10.03
CA HIS A 542 -54.94 -76.01 11.43
C HIS A 542 -53.65 -75.28 11.81
N GLY A 543 -52.48 -75.76 11.35
CA GLY A 543 -51.21 -75.06 11.57
C GLY A 543 -51.13 -73.70 10.86
N PHE A 544 -51.68 -73.62 9.65
CA PHE A 544 -51.73 -72.39 8.85
C PHE A 544 -52.73 -71.37 9.43
N SER A 545 -53.92 -71.80 9.84
CA SER A 545 -54.94 -70.91 10.41
C SER A 545 -54.60 -70.43 11.83
N ALA A 546 -53.95 -71.26 12.65
CA ALA A 546 -53.44 -70.84 13.96
C ALA A 546 -52.31 -69.80 13.83
N GLY A 547 -51.39 -70.00 12.87
CA GLY A 547 -50.31 -69.06 12.59
C GLY A 547 -50.79 -67.69 12.09
N ILE A 548 -51.83 -67.67 11.25
CA ILE A 548 -52.45 -66.43 10.75
C ILE A 548 -53.27 -65.72 11.83
N GLY A 549 -53.97 -66.48 12.69
CA GLY A 549 -54.78 -65.93 13.78
C GLY A 549 -53.96 -65.27 14.89
N GLU A 550 -52.80 -65.82 15.26
CA GLU A 550 -51.90 -65.21 16.23
C GLU A 550 -51.12 -64.01 15.66
N GLN A 551 -50.78 -64.04 14.36
CA GLN A 551 -50.08 -62.93 13.71
C GLN A 551 -50.97 -61.71 13.45
N LEU A 552 -52.27 -61.90 13.19
CA LEU A 552 -53.23 -60.80 13.04
C LEU A 552 -53.56 -60.10 14.37
N LYS A 553 -53.48 -60.81 15.51
CA LYS A 553 -53.67 -60.22 16.84
C LYS A 553 -52.49 -59.38 17.30
N GLY A 554 -51.28 -59.66 16.83
CA GLY A 554 -50.08 -58.85 17.09
C GLY A 554 -49.98 -57.58 16.23
N LEU A 555 -50.77 -57.47 15.16
CA LEU A 555 -50.71 -56.36 14.21
C LEU A 555 -51.52 -55.13 14.60
N VAL A 556 -52.34 -55.19 15.64
CA VAL A 556 -53.17 -54.06 16.11
C VAL A 556 -52.82 -53.73 17.55
N GLN A 557 -51.69 -53.06 17.73
CA GLN A 557 -51.35 -52.40 19.00
C GLN A 557 -51.67 -50.90 18.87
N VAL A 558 -52.78 -50.48 19.46
CA VAL A 558 -53.18 -49.06 19.49
C VAL A 558 -52.28 -48.33 20.49
N ARG A 559 -51.28 -47.61 20.00
CA ARG A 559 -50.48 -46.67 20.79
C ARG A 559 -50.91 -45.24 20.42
N ARG A 560 -51.39 -44.47 21.40
CA ARG A 560 -51.56 -43.02 21.23
C ARG A 560 -50.18 -42.39 21.15
N ILE A 561 -49.89 -41.79 20.00
CA ILE A 561 -48.71 -40.95 19.76
C ILE A 561 -49.27 -39.57 19.45
N ASP A 562 -48.97 -38.60 20.31
CA ASP A 562 -49.65 -37.29 20.32
C ASP A 562 -49.14 -36.31 19.25
N ASN A 563 -48.30 -36.73 18.30
CA ASN A 563 -47.80 -35.88 17.22
C ASN A 563 -47.79 -36.61 15.87
N ALA A 564 -48.73 -36.26 15.00
CA ALA A 564 -48.91 -36.84 13.65
C ALA A 564 -47.75 -36.50 12.69
N ASP A 565 -46.98 -35.44 12.94
CA ASP A 565 -45.83 -35.03 12.09
C ASP A 565 -44.56 -35.86 12.31
N ALA A 566 -44.49 -36.66 13.39
CA ALA A 566 -43.40 -37.64 13.58
C ALA A 566 -43.61 -38.92 12.74
N MET A 567 -44.78 -39.06 12.11
CA MET A 567 -45.26 -40.33 11.54
C MET A 567 -44.86 -40.55 10.07
N LEU A 568 -43.95 -39.74 9.52
CA LEU A 568 -43.46 -39.89 8.13
C LEU A 568 -41.93 -39.86 8.02
N ALA A 569 -41.21 -40.30 9.05
CA ALA A 569 -39.80 -40.64 8.87
C ALA A 569 -39.69 -42.01 8.19
N SER A 570 -39.74 -42.05 6.85
CA SER A 570 -39.18 -43.18 6.12
C SER A 570 -37.68 -43.32 6.49
N PRO A 571 -37.06 -44.51 6.35
CA PRO A 571 -35.64 -44.70 6.65
C PRO A 571 -34.70 -43.65 6.02
N ASP A 572 -35.08 -43.08 4.87
CA ASP A 572 -34.34 -42.00 4.20
C ASP A 572 -34.44 -40.63 4.90
N GLN A 573 -35.52 -40.36 5.64
CA GLN A 573 -35.75 -39.07 6.32
C GLN A 573 -35.02 -38.98 7.68
N GLY A 574 -34.74 -40.12 8.32
CA GLY A 574 -33.96 -40.17 9.58
C GLY A 574 -32.51 -39.69 9.41
N TYR A 575 -31.92 -39.98 8.25
CA TYR A 575 -30.59 -39.49 7.88
C TYR A 575 -30.53 -37.95 7.84
N PHE A 576 -31.49 -37.30 7.19
CA PHE A 576 -31.52 -35.83 7.06
C PHE A 576 -31.71 -35.12 8.39
N VAL A 577 -32.48 -35.68 9.33
CA VAL A 577 -32.66 -35.11 10.67
C VAL A 577 -31.33 -35.15 11.44
N ARG A 578 -30.62 -36.28 11.40
CA ARG A 578 -29.28 -36.40 12.02
C ARG A 578 -28.30 -35.42 11.43
N GLU A 579 -28.26 -35.32 10.10
CA GLU A 579 -27.36 -34.41 9.38
C GLU A 579 -27.69 -32.94 9.68
N ASN A 580 -28.97 -32.59 9.80
CA ASN A 580 -29.38 -31.24 10.16
C ASN A 580 -28.95 -30.87 11.59
N VAL A 581 -29.11 -31.78 12.56
CA VAL A 581 -28.66 -31.53 13.95
C VAL A 581 -27.14 -31.43 14.01
N LYS A 582 -26.40 -32.30 13.30
CA LYS A 582 -24.94 -32.19 13.18
C LYS A 582 -24.52 -30.86 12.59
N LEU A 583 -25.15 -30.43 11.50
CA LEU A 583 -24.87 -29.15 10.86
C LEU A 583 -25.06 -28.00 11.85
N ARG A 584 -26.17 -28.00 12.61
CA ARG A 584 -26.41 -26.99 13.66
C ARG A 584 -25.34 -27.00 14.74
N LEU A 585 -24.92 -28.18 15.22
CA LEU A 585 -23.84 -28.26 16.21
C LEU A 585 -22.47 -27.86 15.66
N LEU A 586 -22.18 -28.14 14.39
CA LEU A 586 -20.96 -27.67 13.70
C LEU A 586 -20.97 -26.15 13.55
N THR A 587 -22.11 -25.55 13.18
CA THR A 587 -22.27 -24.08 13.12
C THR A 587 -22.19 -23.46 14.52
N ALA A 588 -22.75 -24.11 15.54
CA ALA A 588 -22.59 -23.68 16.93
C ALA A 588 -21.13 -23.73 17.38
N ARG A 589 -20.37 -24.76 17.00
CA ARG A 589 -18.93 -24.86 17.25
C ARG A 589 -18.15 -23.75 16.53
N LEU A 590 -18.44 -23.50 15.27
CA LEU A 590 -17.84 -22.38 14.53
C LEU A 590 -18.15 -21.04 15.19
N SER A 591 -19.39 -20.84 15.63
CA SER A 591 -19.82 -19.63 16.34
C SER A 591 -19.14 -19.49 17.70
N LEU A 592 -18.96 -20.58 18.44
CA LEU A 592 -18.21 -20.63 19.70
C LEU A 592 -16.74 -20.22 19.46
N LEU A 593 -16.09 -20.77 18.43
CA LEU A 593 -14.70 -20.43 18.07
C LEU A 593 -14.58 -18.98 17.58
N ALA A 594 -15.60 -18.49 16.89
CA ALA A 594 -15.72 -17.08 16.48
C ALA A 594 -16.15 -16.15 17.62
N ARG A 595 -16.37 -16.67 18.84
CA ARG A 595 -16.85 -15.94 20.04
C ARG A 595 -18.17 -15.19 19.79
N ASN A 596 -19.02 -15.72 18.93
CA ASN A 596 -20.36 -15.20 18.66
C ASN A 596 -21.39 -15.95 19.52
N ASP A 597 -21.54 -15.52 20.77
CA ASP A 597 -22.43 -16.16 21.74
C ASP A 597 -23.89 -16.21 21.27
N ALA A 598 -24.36 -15.15 20.60
CA ALA A 598 -25.75 -15.07 20.13
C ALA A 598 -26.04 -16.11 19.04
N ALA A 599 -25.16 -16.23 18.05
CA ALA A 599 -25.29 -17.24 16.99
C ALA A 599 -25.11 -18.66 17.55
N MET A 600 -24.12 -18.86 18.43
CA MET A 600 -23.88 -20.14 19.09
C MET A 600 -25.12 -20.61 19.85
N LYS A 601 -25.75 -19.74 20.65
CA LYS A 601 -26.97 -20.06 21.41
C LYS A 601 -28.14 -20.37 20.49
N ALA A 602 -28.33 -19.59 19.42
CA ALA A 602 -29.40 -19.84 18.46
C ALA A 602 -29.29 -21.23 17.83
N ASP A 603 -28.08 -21.64 17.42
CA ASP A 603 -27.85 -22.97 16.84
C ASP A 603 -27.92 -24.10 17.88
N LEU A 604 -27.43 -23.88 19.11
CA LEU A 604 -27.58 -24.82 20.25
C LEU A 604 -29.06 -25.07 20.56
N HIS A 605 -29.87 -24.02 20.64
CA HIS A 605 -31.30 -24.11 20.94
C HIS A 605 -32.07 -24.77 19.80
N ALA A 606 -31.71 -24.48 18.54
CA ALA A 606 -32.27 -25.16 17.38
C ALA A 606 -31.93 -26.66 17.36
N ALA A 607 -30.69 -27.04 17.72
CA ALA A 607 -30.29 -28.43 17.85
C ALA A 607 -31.04 -29.14 18.98
N GLN A 608 -31.19 -28.49 20.15
CA GLN A 608 -31.97 -29.01 21.27
C GLN A 608 -33.46 -29.20 20.91
N ALA A 609 -34.06 -28.26 20.18
CA ALA A 609 -35.44 -28.36 19.72
C ALA A 609 -35.64 -29.54 18.75
N SER A 610 -34.68 -29.75 17.83
CA SER A 610 -34.69 -30.90 16.92
C SER A 610 -34.48 -32.23 17.65
N LEU A 611 -33.57 -32.28 18.63
CA LEU A 611 -33.39 -33.44 19.51
C LEU A 611 -34.69 -33.77 20.24
N ALA A 612 -35.37 -32.78 20.79
CA ALA A 612 -36.60 -32.99 21.53
C ALA A 612 -37.79 -33.43 20.68
N LYS A 613 -37.81 -33.02 19.40
CA LYS A 613 -38.92 -33.30 18.49
C LYS A 613 -38.81 -34.65 17.77
N TYR A 614 -37.59 -35.06 17.40
CA TYR A 614 -37.38 -36.20 16.49
C TYR A 614 -36.64 -37.40 17.10
N PHE A 615 -36.02 -37.27 18.28
CA PHE A 615 -35.25 -38.34 18.92
C PHE A 615 -35.93 -38.87 20.18
N ASP A 616 -35.65 -40.12 20.55
CA ASP A 616 -36.21 -40.73 21.75
C ASP A 616 -35.57 -40.14 23.02
N GLN A 617 -36.38 -39.37 23.74
CA GLN A 617 -36.09 -38.71 25.01
C GLN A 617 -35.82 -39.70 26.17
N ALA A 618 -36.31 -40.95 26.06
CA ALA A 618 -36.09 -41.97 27.08
C ALA A 618 -34.71 -42.66 26.94
N ALA A 619 -34.04 -42.51 25.80
CA ALA A 619 -32.74 -43.13 25.57
C ALA A 619 -31.62 -42.40 26.32
N LYS A 620 -30.75 -43.18 26.97
CA LYS A 620 -29.64 -42.66 27.78
C LYS A 620 -28.64 -41.82 26.96
N ASP A 621 -28.43 -42.18 25.69
CA ASP A 621 -27.51 -41.46 24.82
C ASP A 621 -28.06 -40.09 24.40
N THR A 622 -29.38 -39.98 24.15
CA THR A 622 -30.04 -38.70 23.87
C THR A 622 -29.94 -37.77 25.07
N GLN A 623 -30.15 -38.28 26.28
CA GLN A 623 -30.00 -37.51 27.52
C GLN A 623 -28.54 -37.05 27.73
N SER A 624 -27.57 -37.92 27.44
CA SER A 624 -26.15 -37.56 27.52
C SER A 624 -25.77 -36.42 26.56
N VAL A 625 -26.33 -36.41 25.35
CA VAL A 625 -26.09 -35.33 24.38
C VAL A 625 -26.77 -34.04 24.85
N GLU A 626 -28.02 -34.12 25.32
CA GLU A 626 -28.75 -32.96 25.83
C GLU A 626 -28.04 -32.30 27.04
N ASP A 627 -27.48 -33.11 27.95
CA ASP A 627 -26.70 -32.63 29.08
C ASP A 627 -25.40 -31.92 28.64
N LEU A 628 -24.70 -32.45 27.63
CA LEU A 628 -23.53 -31.78 27.05
C LEU A 628 -23.89 -30.41 26.47
N LEU A 629 -25.00 -30.32 25.72
CA LEU A 629 -25.46 -29.06 25.14
C LEU A 629 -25.88 -28.05 26.23
N LYS A 630 -26.54 -28.51 27.31
CA LYS A 630 -26.88 -27.65 28.47
C LYS A 630 -25.64 -27.12 29.19
N GLN A 631 -24.61 -27.94 29.34
CA GLN A 631 -23.34 -27.51 29.93
C GLN A 631 -22.63 -26.44 29.09
N VAL A 632 -22.72 -26.53 27.76
CA VAL A 632 -22.15 -25.53 26.85
C VAL A 632 -22.94 -24.22 26.90
N ASP A 633 -24.28 -24.29 26.90
CA ASP A 633 -25.15 -23.11 27.00
C ASP A 633 -24.98 -22.38 28.35
N GLY A 634 -24.87 -23.14 29.45
CA GLY A 634 -24.67 -22.61 30.80
C GLY A 634 -23.34 -21.88 31.03
N ALA A 635 -22.26 -22.33 30.38
CA ALA A 635 -20.92 -21.75 30.54
C ALA A 635 -20.75 -20.37 29.87
N SER A 636 -21.58 -20.05 28.86
CA SER A 636 -21.56 -18.76 28.14
C SER A 636 -22.24 -17.61 28.94
N LEU A 637 -23.00 -17.91 30.00
CA LEU A 637 -23.82 -16.93 30.73
C LEU A 637 -23.06 -16.05 31.75
N ALA A 638 -21.74 -16.22 31.95
CA ALA A 638 -21.05 -15.68 33.13
C ALA A 638 -20.07 -14.50 32.91
N VAL A 639 -19.94 -13.92 31.71
CA VAL A 639 -18.93 -12.86 31.48
C VAL A 639 -19.60 -11.50 31.23
N ALA A 640 -19.72 -10.68 32.29
CA ALA A 640 -20.01 -9.26 32.12
C ALA A 640 -18.80 -8.58 31.45
N VAL A 641 -18.99 -8.11 30.22
CA VAL A 641 -17.92 -7.51 29.43
C VAL A 641 -17.52 -6.15 30.03
N PRO A 642 -16.24 -5.93 30.39
CA PRO A 642 -15.77 -4.64 30.90
C PRO A 642 -15.97 -3.51 29.87
N ASN A 643 -16.19 -2.27 30.31
CA ASN A 643 -16.26 -1.10 29.42
C ASN A 643 -14.95 -0.30 29.39
N LEU A 644 -14.77 0.52 28.34
CA LEU A 644 -13.55 1.31 28.06
C LEU A 644 -13.71 2.81 28.35
N ASN A 645 -14.65 3.15 29.25
CA ASN A 645 -15.04 4.55 29.48
C ASN A 645 -13.89 5.39 30.07
N THR A 646 -12.96 4.78 30.82
CA THR A 646 -11.83 5.50 31.42
C THR A 646 -10.92 6.09 30.35
N SER A 647 -10.56 5.26 29.36
CA SER A 647 -9.67 5.64 28.26
C SER A 647 -10.35 6.62 27.31
N LEU A 648 -11.62 6.38 26.94
CA LEU A 648 -12.39 7.26 26.07
C LEU A 648 -12.57 8.66 26.66
N ASN A 649 -12.94 8.75 27.95
CA ASN A 649 -13.11 10.05 28.61
C ASN A 649 -11.78 10.82 28.71
N ALA A 650 -10.66 10.12 28.91
CA ALA A 650 -9.34 10.76 28.97
C ALA A 650 -8.95 11.41 27.62
N VAL A 651 -9.27 10.75 26.50
CA VAL A 651 -9.02 11.29 25.16
C VAL A 651 -9.98 12.43 24.82
N GLN A 652 -11.27 12.30 25.14
CA GLN A 652 -12.25 13.37 24.92
C GLN A 652 -11.95 14.65 25.71
N GLN A 653 -11.43 14.53 26.94
CA GLN A 653 -11.00 15.69 27.72
C GLN A 653 -9.88 16.49 27.05
N PHE A 654 -8.96 15.82 26.35
CA PHE A 654 -7.94 16.50 25.54
C PHE A 654 -8.58 17.28 24.38
N LYS A 655 -9.50 16.62 23.65
CA LYS A 655 -10.24 17.20 22.52
C LYS A 655 -11.03 18.46 22.91
N SER A 656 -11.54 18.51 24.14
CA SER A 656 -12.31 19.66 24.66
C SER A 656 -11.46 20.83 25.17
N ARG A 657 -10.14 20.63 25.35
CA ARG A 657 -9.22 21.62 25.93
C ARG A 657 -8.19 22.17 24.95
N GLY A 658 -8.01 21.51 23.80
CA GLY A 658 -7.31 22.06 22.63
C GLY A 658 -8.28 22.81 21.75
#